data_AF-Q9KN42-F1
#
_entry.id   AF-Q9KN42-F1
#
_cell.length_a   1.000
_cell.length_b   1.000
_cell.length_c   1.000
_cell.angle_alpha   90.00
_cell.angle_beta   90.00
_cell.angle_gamma   90.00
#
_symmetry.space_group_name_H-M   'P 1'
#
loop_
_entity.id
_entity.type
_entity.pdbx_description
1 polymer ?
#
loop_
_entity_poly.entity_id
_entity_poly.type
_entity_poly.pdbx_seq_one_letter_code
_entity_poly.pdbx_strand_id
1 'polypeptide(L)'
;MARLQFQLKVDGLEDESLVVRGFEGQESLSDSVWRCEPCYGFRYQVDLASALSNLTAEQFVDQTAHLTILRDGQVVQQINGIVRQLSKGDTGHRHTFYSLTLVPALERLSLRSNSRIFQQQSVPEIISILLQEMGIEDYAFALKRECAQREFCVQYRETDLQFLHRIAAEEGLVYSHLHEAQKHTLLFTDSSDSQPKLAKPVPYNALAGGEINLPYVVDLQFKTTAQVSHTELKDYSFKKPAYGFTQRTQGKDIAYQQPNYEHFDAPGRYKDDANGKAFSQIRLEYLRRDALLADAKSDEPLLLAGVRFDLQDHLDHAMNRDWLVVQANHQGTQPQALQEEGGSGATTYSNQLKLIPAHITWRARPCAKPQVDGPMIATVVGPQGEEIYCDNFGRVKVHFPWDRYSSSNEKSSCWVRVAQEWAGSQYGSMAIPRVGHEVIVSFLNGDPDQPIITGRTYHATNTAPYALPDHKTKTVLRTETHQGQGYNELSFEDQAGSEQILLHAQKDWDALIEHDHTEVIRHDQHLTVDNDRFTRIQRNQHLTVEGEVRSKIALDSSHEVGASLQHKVGQRIAVEAGKEISLKSGAKIVVEAGAELTLKAGGSFVKVDAGGVHLVGPAINLNAGGSAGSGSAYGGQLAAAPRMLAQAKPVAELVQPDIAASMQSGAARVIDVASLPTMMPSSANNTANDEPVAEEKTPERILKSDLLKPSDELEKLAKRQASAYRQGNHSDEVKLLQEALIKLGFDLGKAGADGDFGSKTKTAIEQFQKSYQPSHQTHPSYSIGAVDGIVGKGTLLALDEALMDGWVYENNIYQIWPLGKTSEKYESAGRGPGVISTGNGDYGGASYGCYQMSSNLGVVQKYIQSSKFKEFFSGLNPATKEFNVVWQDIASRYPQEFREEQHQFIKRTHYDIQIGHLRGKGLLFEHNRAAVHDLIWSTSVQFGGRTNLIFNALNGQNMESMTDKDIIILVQDYKLVNTERLFKSSPSWWSDLKKRAVSEKKALLELEIDGLEVDIK
;
A
#
# COMPACT_ATOMS: atom_id res chain seq x y z
N MET A 1 16.37 46.10 57.75
CA MET A 1 15.10 45.60 57.14
C MET A 1 14.89 46.21 55.75
N ALA A 2 14.72 45.36 54.73
CA ALA A 2 14.45 45.79 53.36
C ALA A 2 13.09 46.49 53.24
N ARG A 3 13.00 47.55 52.44
CA ARG A 3 11.74 48.26 52.18
C ARG A 3 11.00 47.59 51.03
N LEU A 4 10.01 46.77 51.36
CA LEU A 4 9.12 46.16 50.36
C LEU A 4 8.00 47.11 49.97
N GLN A 5 7.67 47.12 48.67
CA GLN A 5 6.50 47.80 48.12
C GLN A 5 5.86 46.97 47.02
N PHE A 6 4.53 46.95 46.96
CA PHE A 6 3.75 46.32 45.90
C PHE A 6 2.96 47.38 45.14
N GLN A 7 2.96 47.27 43.81
CA GLN A 7 2.27 48.17 42.90
C GLN A 7 1.51 47.35 41.86
N LEU A 8 0.37 47.86 41.39
CA LEU A 8 -0.39 47.24 40.31
C LEU A 8 -0.68 48.31 39.26
N LYS A 9 -0.32 48.02 38.01
CA LYS A 9 -0.70 48.82 36.85
C LYS A 9 -1.68 48.03 36.00
N VAL A 10 -2.75 48.65 35.53
CA VAL A 10 -3.71 48.07 34.59
C VAL A 10 -3.71 48.93 33.34
N ASP A 11 -3.62 48.31 32.16
CA ASP A 11 -3.62 49.05 30.90
C ASP A 11 -4.91 49.86 30.74
N GLY A 12 -4.76 51.13 30.35
CA GLY A 12 -5.87 52.08 30.22
C GLY A 12 -6.25 52.83 31.51
N LEU A 13 -5.62 52.53 32.66
CA LEU A 13 -5.78 53.29 33.91
C LEU A 13 -4.52 54.10 34.24
N GLU A 14 -4.71 55.22 34.94
CA GLU A 14 -3.60 56.06 35.42
C GLU A 14 -2.82 55.37 36.55
N ASP A 15 -1.50 55.53 36.58
CA ASP A 15 -0.59 54.82 37.50
C ASP A 15 -0.89 55.07 39.00
N GLU A 16 -1.49 56.21 39.36
CA GLU A 16 -1.83 56.57 40.74
C GLU A 16 -3.27 56.18 41.16
N SER A 17 -4.01 55.53 40.26
CA SER A 17 -5.42 55.20 40.50
C SER A 17 -5.63 54.08 41.52
N LEU A 18 -4.64 53.21 41.73
CA LEU A 18 -4.77 51.98 42.50
C LEU A 18 -3.62 51.81 43.49
N VAL A 19 -3.98 51.34 44.69
CA VAL A 19 -3.04 51.02 45.76
C VAL A 19 -3.22 49.56 46.16
N VAL A 20 -2.14 48.78 46.15
CA VAL A 20 -2.14 47.37 46.58
C VAL A 20 -2.11 47.27 48.10
N ARG A 21 -3.10 46.61 48.69
CA ARG A 21 -3.16 46.30 50.13
C ARG A 21 -2.56 44.94 50.45
N GLY A 22 -2.65 44.01 49.52
CA GLY A 22 -2.09 42.68 49.64
C GLY A 22 -2.44 41.84 48.42
N PHE A 23 -1.82 40.68 48.32
CA PHE A 23 -2.16 39.68 47.31
C PHE A 23 -1.86 38.29 47.83
N GLU A 24 -2.60 37.33 47.30
CA GLU A 24 -2.27 35.91 47.40
C GLU A 24 -2.31 35.31 46.00
N GLY A 25 -1.40 34.42 45.67
CA GLY A 25 -1.44 33.74 44.39
C GLY A 25 -0.80 32.37 44.44
N GLN A 26 -1.16 31.55 43.46
CA GLN A 26 -0.51 30.28 43.22
C GLN A 26 0.03 30.27 41.80
N GLU A 27 1.25 29.77 41.67
CA GLU A 27 1.85 29.39 40.40
C GLU A 27 2.11 27.89 40.38
N SER A 28 2.04 27.29 39.20
CA SER A 28 2.32 25.88 38.95
C SER A 28 2.94 25.66 37.59
N LEU A 29 3.78 24.62 37.46
CA LEU A 29 4.09 24.08 36.14
C LEU A 29 2.80 23.54 35.53
N SER A 30 2.44 24.04 34.34
CA SER A 30 1.18 23.74 33.68
C SER A 30 -0.05 24.04 34.56
N ASP A 31 -1.10 23.22 34.52
CA ASP A 31 -2.34 23.44 35.26
C ASP A 31 -2.31 22.87 36.69
N SER A 32 -3.05 23.53 37.58
CA SER A 32 -3.32 23.08 38.94
C SER A 32 -4.67 23.62 39.43
N VAL A 33 -4.98 23.43 40.71
CA VAL A 33 -6.21 23.93 41.34
C VAL A 33 -5.85 24.72 42.59
N TRP A 34 -6.34 25.95 42.67
CA TRP A 34 -6.16 26.86 43.80
C TRP A 34 -7.50 27.35 44.30
N ARG A 35 -7.80 27.16 45.59
CA ARG A 35 -9.08 27.56 46.22
C ARG A 35 -10.32 27.08 45.44
N CYS A 36 -10.29 25.84 44.94
CA CYS A 36 -11.33 25.23 44.11
C CYS A 36 -11.53 25.86 42.71
N GLU A 37 -10.65 26.77 42.29
CA GLU A 37 -10.61 27.33 40.94
C GLU A 37 -9.42 26.77 40.13
N PRO A 38 -9.55 26.64 38.80
CA PRO A 38 -8.44 26.20 37.96
C PRO A 38 -7.35 27.27 37.89
N CYS A 39 -6.09 26.85 38.04
CA CYS A 39 -4.90 27.69 37.88
C CYS A 39 -4.15 27.23 36.63
N TYR A 40 -4.00 28.07 35.61
CA TYR A 40 -3.37 27.69 34.34
C TYR A 40 -1.95 28.23 34.21
N GLY A 41 -1.11 27.92 35.20
CA GLY A 41 0.25 28.40 35.32
C GLY A 41 0.39 29.40 36.46
N PHE A 42 -0.49 30.40 36.52
CA PHE A 42 -0.65 31.24 37.70
C PHE A 42 -2.09 31.73 37.89
N ARG A 43 -2.45 32.05 39.14
CA ARG A 43 -3.68 32.75 39.52
C ARG A 43 -3.41 33.58 40.76
N TYR A 44 -3.63 34.89 40.68
CA TYR A 44 -3.44 35.83 41.79
C TYR A 44 -4.74 36.53 42.12
N GLN A 45 -5.06 36.59 43.41
CA GLN A 45 -6.04 37.50 43.98
C GLN A 45 -5.32 38.72 44.53
N VAL A 46 -5.62 39.91 43.99
CA VAL A 46 -4.98 41.16 44.39
C VAL A 46 -6.01 42.07 45.03
N ASP A 47 -5.77 42.45 46.29
CA ASP A 47 -6.60 43.36 47.04
C ASP A 47 -6.13 44.80 46.89
N LEU A 48 -7.05 45.67 46.50
CA LEU A 48 -6.80 47.03 46.05
C LEU A 48 -7.61 48.04 46.85
N ALA A 49 -7.15 49.28 46.83
CA ALA A 49 -7.87 50.46 47.27
C ALA A 49 -7.69 51.58 46.25
N SER A 50 -8.75 52.35 46.00
CA SER A 50 -8.71 53.52 45.11
C SER A 50 -9.48 54.69 45.71
N ALA A 51 -9.01 55.92 45.50
CA ALA A 51 -9.81 57.12 45.77
C ALA A 51 -11.00 57.24 44.79
N LEU A 52 -10.95 56.55 43.64
CA LEU A 52 -12.00 56.54 42.63
C LEU A 52 -13.05 55.46 42.94
N SER A 53 -14.29 55.88 43.21
CA SER A 53 -15.42 54.98 43.46
C SER A 53 -16.19 54.57 42.19
N ASN A 54 -15.84 55.16 41.04
CA ASN A 54 -16.54 54.98 39.77
C ASN A 54 -15.82 54.02 38.80
N LEU A 55 -14.81 53.28 39.27
CA LEU A 55 -14.13 52.26 38.47
C LEU A 55 -15.11 51.14 38.07
N THR A 56 -15.10 50.75 36.80
CA THR A 56 -16.06 49.81 36.21
C THR A 56 -15.39 48.56 35.67
N ALA A 57 -16.14 47.47 35.52
CA ALA A 57 -15.60 46.21 34.98
C ALA A 57 -15.03 46.34 33.56
N GLU A 58 -15.53 47.26 32.73
CA GLU A 58 -15.05 47.52 31.37
C GLU A 58 -13.59 47.98 31.34
N GLN A 59 -13.13 48.68 32.38
CA GLN A 59 -11.76 49.16 32.50
C GLN A 59 -10.77 48.09 33.00
N PHE A 60 -11.28 46.95 33.48
CA PHE A 60 -10.45 45.92 34.13
C PHE A 60 -10.56 44.59 33.41
N VAL A 61 -11.75 44.02 33.30
CA VAL A 61 -11.95 42.65 32.82
C VAL A 61 -11.42 42.51 31.40
N ASP A 62 -10.62 41.47 31.19
CA ASP A 62 -9.90 41.15 29.95
C ASP A 62 -8.80 42.16 29.54
N GLN A 63 -8.51 43.17 30.37
CA GLN A 63 -7.35 44.06 30.20
C GLN A 63 -6.08 43.47 30.82
N THR A 64 -4.93 43.87 30.30
CA THR A 64 -3.62 43.50 30.83
C THR A 64 -3.36 44.21 32.16
N ALA A 65 -2.77 43.50 33.12
CA ALA A 65 -2.33 44.07 34.38
C ALA A 65 -0.97 43.52 34.82
N HIS A 66 -0.22 44.36 35.54
CA HIS A 66 1.17 44.17 35.93
C HIS A 66 1.31 44.38 37.44
N LEU A 67 1.41 43.29 38.20
CA LEU A 67 1.72 43.32 39.63
C LEU A 67 3.24 43.36 39.81
N THR A 68 3.76 44.44 40.39
CA THR A 68 5.19 44.65 40.59
C THR A 68 5.55 44.56 42.07
N ILE A 69 6.57 43.76 42.37
CA ILE A 69 7.18 43.65 43.70
C ILE A 69 8.49 44.43 43.68
N LEU A 70 8.60 45.42 44.57
CA LEU A 70 9.82 46.20 44.79
C LEU A 70 10.46 45.86 46.12
N ARG A 71 11.79 45.75 46.13
CA ARG A 71 12.63 45.64 47.33
C ARG A 71 13.68 46.74 47.27
N ASP A 72 13.71 47.60 48.30
CA ASP A 72 14.62 48.75 48.39
C ASP A 72 14.54 49.68 47.17
N GLY A 73 13.33 49.85 46.62
CA GLY A 73 13.05 50.69 45.46
C GLY A 73 13.41 50.06 44.10
N GLN A 74 13.98 48.85 44.08
CA GLN A 74 14.27 48.11 42.86
C GLN A 74 13.18 47.07 42.58
N VAL A 75 12.78 46.94 41.32
CA VAL A 75 11.86 45.89 40.89
C VAL A 75 12.57 44.54 41.01
N VAL A 76 12.03 43.66 41.86
CA VAL A 76 12.56 42.31 42.07
C VAL A 76 11.70 41.25 41.40
N GLN A 77 10.42 41.54 41.12
CA GLN A 77 9.56 40.65 40.35
C GLN A 77 8.42 41.44 39.70
N GLN A 78 7.95 40.98 38.55
CA GLN A 78 6.72 41.44 37.93
C GLN A 78 5.86 40.23 37.55
N ILE A 79 4.55 40.32 37.76
CA ILE A 79 3.58 39.30 37.36
C ILE A 79 2.64 39.98 36.38
N ASN A 80 2.75 39.57 35.12
CA ASN A 80 1.98 40.12 34.01
C ASN A 80 0.92 39.12 33.60
N GLY A 81 -0.32 39.58 33.46
CA GLY A 81 -1.45 38.74 33.06
C GLY A 81 -2.62 39.58 32.60
N ILE A 82 -3.79 38.94 32.53
CA ILE A 82 -5.06 39.58 32.21
C ILE A 82 -5.99 39.50 33.42
N VAL A 83 -6.87 40.48 33.58
CA VAL A 83 -7.83 40.46 34.69
C VAL A 83 -9.03 39.59 34.31
N ARG A 84 -9.19 38.45 34.99
CA ARG A 84 -10.31 37.51 34.81
C ARG A 84 -11.60 38.04 35.41
N GLN A 85 -11.50 38.67 36.58
CA GLN A 85 -12.62 39.10 37.39
C GLN A 85 -12.24 40.35 38.18
N LEU A 86 -13.21 41.26 38.33
CA LEU A 86 -13.15 42.42 39.22
C LEU A 86 -14.28 42.30 40.24
N SER A 87 -13.98 42.54 41.50
CA SER A 87 -14.94 42.67 42.60
C SER A 87 -14.82 44.05 43.21
N LYS A 88 -15.94 44.74 43.40
CA LYS A 88 -16.02 46.02 44.11
C LYS A 88 -16.62 45.78 45.49
N GLY A 89 -15.87 46.10 46.53
CA GLY A 89 -16.29 46.03 47.92
C GLY A 89 -16.82 47.36 48.44
N ASP A 90 -16.82 47.49 49.76
CA ASP A 90 -17.30 48.69 50.44
C ASP A 90 -16.42 49.92 50.17
N THR A 91 -17.03 51.10 50.27
CA THR A 91 -16.33 52.38 50.29
C THR A 91 -16.08 52.78 51.74
N GLY A 92 -14.80 52.81 52.15
CA GLY A 92 -14.36 53.34 53.44
C GLY A 92 -14.36 54.88 53.47
N HIS A 93 -13.62 55.48 54.41
CA HIS A 93 -13.65 56.94 54.61
C HIS A 93 -13.06 57.76 53.44
N ARG A 94 -12.00 57.27 52.79
CA ARG A 94 -11.37 57.94 51.62
C ARG A 94 -11.20 57.06 50.39
N HIS A 95 -11.32 55.74 50.55
CA HIS A 95 -11.03 54.78 49.49
C HIS A 95 -12.17 53.78 49.32
N THR A 96 -12.41 53.40 48.06
CA THR A 96 -13.23 52.23 47.72
C THR A 96 -12.33 51.01 47.57
N PHE A 97 -12.75 49.89 48.15
CA PHE A 97 -12.02 48.63 48.07
C PHE A 97 -12.39 47.87 46.80
N TYR A 98 -11.38 47.36 46.12
CA TYR A 98 -11.54 46.48 44.97
C TYR A 98 -10.70 45.23 45.18
N SER A 99 -11.04 44.16 44.49
CA SER A 99 -10.21 42.97 44.42
C SER A 99 -10.30 42.42 43.01
N LEU A 100 -9.17 42.04 42.42
CA LEU A 100 -9.14 41.48 41.07
C LEU A 100 -8.45 40.13 41.04
N THR A 101 -8.84 39.32 40.07
CA THR A 101 -8.23 38.02 39.79
C THR A 101 -7.37 38.14 38.54
N LEU A 102 -6.06 38.04 38.70
CA LEU A 102 -5.07 38.10 37.64
C LEU A 102 -4.69 36.68 37.19
N VAL A 103 -4.80 36.41 35.89
CA VAL A 103 -4.57 35.09 35.28
C VAL A 103 -3.77 35.23 33.97
N PRO A 104 -3.17 34.18 33.44
CA PRO A 104 -2.49 34.26 32.14
C PRO A 104 -3.48 34.44 30.99
N ALA A 105 -3.01 35.04 29.89
CA ALA A 105 -3.79 35.16 28.66
C ALA A 105 -4.26 33.80 28.12
N LEU A 106 -3.50 32.74 28.40
CA LEU A 106 -3.83 31.34 28.13
C LEU A 106 -5.24 30.94 28.60
N GLU A 107 -5.74 31.52 29.69
CA GLU A 107 -7.07 31.18 30.22
C GLU A 107 -8.21 31.52 29.25
N ARG A 108 -8.01 32.40 28.27
CA ARG A 108 -8.99 32.68 27.19
C ARG A 108 -9.37 31.40 26.43
N LEU A 109 -8.44 30.46 26.25
CA LEU A 109 -8.70 29.18 25.58
C LEU A 109 -9.66 28.28 26.38
N SER A 110 -9.90 28.56 27.66
CA SER A 110 -10.91 27.83 28.46
C SER A 110 -12.35 28.26 28.14
N LEU A 111 -12.53 29.41 27.47
CA LEU A 111 -13.83 30.03 27.22
C LEU A 111 -14.42 29.66 25.85
N ARG A 112 -13.68 28.93 25.01
CA ARG A 112 -14.10 28.48 23.68
C ARG A 112 -14.04 26.97 23.58
N SER A 113 -15.11 26.36 23.07
CA SER A 113 -15.17 24.93 22.77
C SER A 113 -15.43 24.69 21.29
N ASN A 114 -14.85 23.61 20.76
CA ASN A 114 -14.84 23.37 19.31
C ASN A 114 -14.81 21.86 18.98
N SER A 115 -15.16 21.56 17.72
CA SER A 115 -14.91 20.27 17.08
C SER A 115 -14.28 20.51 15.70
N ARG A 116 -13.05 20.06 15.50
CA ARG A 116 -12.28 20.30 14.25
C ARG A 116 -11.12 19.32 14.09
N ILE A 117 -10.58 19.28 12.89
CA ILE A 117 -9.53 18.35 12.47
C ILE A 117 -8.24 19.12 12.14
N PHE A 118 -7.12 18.65 12.67
CA PHE A 118 -5.77 19.06 12.28
C PHE A 118 -5.08 17.90 11.54
N GLN A 119 -4.38 18.20 10.44
CA GLN A 119 -3.76 17.20 9.57
C GLN A 119 -2.33 17.60 9.23
N GLN A 120 -1.43 16.62 9.20
CA GLN A 120 -0.01 16.80 8.85
C GLN A 120 0.67 17.91 9.68
N GLN A 121 0.31 18.01 10.95
CA GLN A 121 0.82 19.03 11.87
C GLN A 121 1.33 18.38 13.14
N SER A 122 2.47 18.87 13.62
CA SER A 122 3.03 18.54 14.92
C SER A 122 2.26 19.26 16.04
N VAL A 123 2.38 18.75 17.27
CA VAL A 123 1.73 19.37 18.43
C VAL A 123 2.14 20.83 18.66
N PRO A 124 3.43 21.23 18.54
CA PRO A 124 3.81 22.65 18.63
C PRO A 124 3.13 23.54 17.58
N GLU A 125 2.94 23.05 16.35
CA GLU A 125 2.23 23.79 15.30
C GLU A 125 0.73 23.93 15.64
N ILE A 126 0.10 22.86 16.11
CA ILE A 126 -1.31 22.90 16.54
C ILE A 126 -1.47 23.89 17.71
N ILE A 127 -0.64 23.81 18.74
CA ILE A 127 -0.66 24.72 19.89
C ILE A 127 -0.48 26.17 19.43
N SER A 128 0.46 26.43 18.52
CA SER A 128 0.67 27.76 17.94
C SER A 128 -0.61 28.32 17.31
N ILE A 129 -1.34 27.51 16.53
CA ILE A 129 -2.61 27.92 15.91
C ILE A 129 -3.64 28.27 16.99
N LEU A 130 -3.77 27.45 18.05
CA LEU A 130 -4.73 27.71 19.14
C LEU A 130 -4.44 29.03 19.86
N LEU A 131 -3.16 29.32 20.11
CA LEU A 131 -2.72 30.54 20.79
C LEU A 131 -2.95 31.78 19.91
N GLN A 132 -2.53 31.72 18.64
CA GLN A 132 -2.68 32.82 17.69
C GLN A 132 -4.14 33.16 17.39
N GLU A 133 -5.03 32.17 17.33
CA GLU A 133 -6.47 32.41 17.16
C GLU A 133 -7.05 33.30 18.27
N MET A 134 -6.46 33.28 19.47
CA MET A 134 -6.88 34.07 20.62
C MET A 134 -5.93 35.26 20.91
N GLY A 135 -5.09 35.64 19.95
CA GLY A 135 -4.19 36.80 20.04
C GLY A 135 -3.05 36.64 21.05
N ILE A 136 -2.65 35.41 21.36
CA ILE A 136 -1.50 35.13 22.23
C ILE A 136 -0.27 34.92 21.35
N GLU A 137 0.59 35.95 21.26
CA GLU A 137 1.77 35.97 20.39
C GLU A 137 3.08 35.68 21.14
N ASP A 138 3.13 36.00 22.44
CA ASP A 138 4.30 35.79 23.31
C ASP A 138 4.36 34.33 23.82
N TYR A 139 4.80 33.41 22.97
CA TYR A 139 5.07 32.01 23.34
C TYR A 139 6.34 31.47 22.68
N ALA A 140 6.94 30.46 23.31
CA ALA A 140 8.16 29.81 22.84
C ALA A 140 8.16 28.31 23.11
N PHE A 141 8.90 27.56 22.29
CA PHE A 141 9.10 26.12 22.43
C PHE A 141 10.60 25.84 22.58
N ALA A 142 10.97 25.25 23.72
CA ALA A 142 12.34 24.87 24.07
C ALA A 142 12.43 23.35 24.25
N LEU A 143 12.39 22.64 23.11
CA LEU A 143 12.21 21.20 23.05
C LEU A 143 13.52 20.50 22.67
N LYS A 144 13.87 19.42 23.37
CA LYS A 144 15.00 18.54 23.00
C LYS A 144 14.60 17.45 22.01
N ARG A 145 13.34 17.02 22.03
CA ARG A 145 12.78 16.01 21.12
C ARG A 145 12.00 16.66 19.98
N GLU A 146 12.23 16.18 18.77
CA GLU A 146 11.40 16.51 17.61
C GLU A 146 10.02 15.83 17.72
N CYS A 147 8.95 16.63 17.68
CA CYS A 147 7.58 16.12 17.74
C CYS A 147 7.13 15.68 16.35
N ALA A 148 6.70 14.42 16.21
CA ALA A 148 6.23 13.90 14.94
C ALA A 148 4.98 14.64 14.43
N GLN A 149 4.88 14.82 13.11
CA GLN A 149 3.65 15.32 12.49
C GLN A 149 2.55 14.27 12.62
N ARG A 150 1.37 14.69 13.08
CA ARG A 150 0.21 13.83 13.19
C ARG A 150 -0.55 13.82 11.87
N GLU A 151 -0.75 12.63 11.30
CA GLU A 151 -1.58 12.46 10.09
C GLU A 151 -3.00 12.99 10.31
N PHE A 152 -3.52 12.79 11.51
CA PHE A 152 -4.89 13.15 11.88
C PHE A 152 -4.98 13.37 13.40
N CYS A 153 -5.44 14.55 13.81
CA CYS A 153 -5.64 14.92 15.22
C CYS A 153 -6.94 15.72 15.36
N VAL A 154 -7.90 15.18 16.11
CA VAL A 154 -9.23 15.77 16.26
C VAL A 154 -9.34 16.44 17.63
N GLN A 155 -9.77 17.70 17.63
CA GLN A 155 -10.37 18.36 18.78
C GLN A 155 -11.86 18.01 18.76
N TYR A 156 -12.40 17.39 19.81
CA TYR A 156 -13.78 16.91 19.82
C TYR A 156 -14.52 17.30 21.10
N ARG A 157 -15.46 18.25 21.00
CA ARG A 157 -16.34 18.68 22.12
C ARG A 157 -15.59 19.05 23.40
N GLU A 158 -14.40 19.63 23.25
CA GLU A 158 -13.55 20.08 24.35
C GLU A 158 -13.23 21.56 24.17
N THR A 159 -12.78 22.24 25.23
CA THR A 159 -12.28 23.62 25.10
C THR A 159 -10.94 23.64 24.36
N ASP A 160 -10.57 24.78 23.77
CA ASP A 160 -9.25 24.93 23.15
C ASP A 160 -8.13 24.65 24.17
N LEU A 161 -8.35 25.00 25.44
CA LEU A 161 -7.40 24.73 26.53
C LEU A 161 -7.34 23.25 26.93
N GLN A 162 -8.49 22.57 27.05
CA GLN A 162 -8.53 21.12 27.30
C GLN A 162 -7.82 20.34 26.20
N PHE A 163 -8.04 20.75 24.94
CA PHE A 163 -7.36 20.17 23.79
C PHE A 163 -5.85 20.37 23.87
N LEU A 164 -5.41 21.61 24.14
CA LEU A 164 -4.00 21.96 24.32
C LEU A 164 -3.36 21.12 25.42
N HIS A 165 -3.95 21.06 26.61
CA HIS A 165 -3.44 20.26 27.73
C HIS A 165 -3.33 18.78 27.37
N ARG A 166 -4.32 18.23 26.70
CA ARG A 166 -4.33 16.84 26.27
C ARG A 166 -3.16 16.53 25.33
N ILE A 167 -3.01 17.29 24.24
CA ILE A 167 -1.96 17.01 23.24
C ILE A 167 -0.56 17.39 23.76
N ALA A 168 -0.44 18.42 24.60
CA ALA A 168 0.81 18.78 25.27
C ALA A 168 1.28 17.65 26.20
N ALA A 169 0.39 17.15 27.06
CA ALA A 169 0.71 16.06 27.99
C ALA A 169 1.05 14.75 27.28
N GLU A 170 0.42 14.45 26.13
CA GLU A 170 0.79 13.29 25.28
C GLU A 170 2.24 13.38 24.78
N GLU A 171 2.70 14.55 24.34
CA GLU A 171 4.08 14.78 23.90
C GLU A 171 5.06 15.05 25.05
N GLY A 172 4.56 15.05 26.30
CA GLY A 172 5.33 15.33 27.50
C GLY A 172 5.63 16.81 27.72
N LEU A 173 5.00 17.70 26.97
CA LEU A 173 5.22 19.13 27.11
C LEU A 173 4.61 19.67 28.39
N VAL A 174 5.37 20.54 29.05
CA VAL A 174 4.91 21.35 30.18
C VAL A 174 5.13 22.81 29.85
N TYR A 175 4.28 23.69 30.37
CA TYR A 175 4.48 25.13 30.20
C TYR A 175 4.77 25.84 31.52
N SER A 176 5.59 26.88 31.44
CA SER A 176 5.86 27.88 32.47
C SER A 176 5.64 29.28 31.90
N HIS A 177 5.47 30.27 32.77
CA HIS A 177 5.30 31.67 32.37
C HIS A 177 6.55 32.45 32.74
N LEU A 178 7.21 33.04 31.74
CA LEU A 178 8.34 33.94 31.95
C LEU A 178 7.81 35.36 32.01
N HIS A 179 7.93 36.01 33.17
CA HIS A 179 7.53 37.40 33.31
C HIS A 179 8.70 38.34 32.95
N GLU A 180 8.49 39.15 31.92
CA GLU A 180 9.41 40.17 31.43
C GLU A 180 8.82 41.57 31.66
N ALA A 181 9.55 42.64 31.32
CA ALA A 181 9.02 43.99 31.46
C ALA A 181 7.74 44.16 30.62
N GLN A 182 6.60 44.37 31.31
CA GLN A 182 5.27 44.58 30.73
C GLN A 182 4.68 43.43 29.89
N LYS A 183 5.24 42.21 29.93
CA LYS A 183 4.65 41.05 29.23
C LYS A 183 4.97 39.72 29.90
N HIS A 184 4.23 38.68 29.53
CA HIS A 184 4.55 37.31 29.94
C HIS A 184 4.67 36.41 28.71
N THR A 185 5.73 35.61 28.66
CA THR A 185 5.98 34.66 27.59
C THR A 185 5.63 33.25 28.07
N LEU A 186 4.75 32.56 27.34
CA LEU A 186 4.39 31.17 27.60
C LEU A 186 5.45 30.22 27.03
N LEU A 187 6.27 29.62 27.89
CA LEU A 187 7.37 28.74 27.50
C LEU A 187 6.97 27.26 27.62
N PHE A 188 6.93 26.54 26.51
CA PHE A 188 6.77 25.09 26.49
C PHE A 188 8.13 24.38 26.49
N THR A 189 8.31 23.40 27.38
CA THR A 189 9.53 22.59 27.49
C THR A 189 9.20 21.10 27.59
N ASP A 190 10.14 20.24 27.20
CA ASP A 190 10.06 18.78 27.36
C ASP A 190 11.14 18.20 28.29
N SER A 191 11.96 19.07 28.90
CA SER A 191 13.09 18.72 29.74
C SER A 191 13.31 19.79 30.80
N SER A 192 13.64 19.36 32.03
CA SER A 192 14.00 20.27 33.12
C SER A 192 15.21 21.16 32.78
N ASP A 193 16.14 20.67 31.96
CA ASP A 193 17.33 21.47 31.57
C ASP A 193 16.98 22.70 30.72
N SER A 194 15.85 22.65 30.01
CA SER A 194 15.34 23.75 29.18
C SER A 194 14.60 24.81 29.99
N GLN A 195 14.38 24.57 31.29
CA GLN A 195 13.74 25.52 32.19
C GLN A 195 14.73 26.60 32.68
N PRO A 196 14.27 27.83 32.93
CA PRO A 196 15.12 28.91 33.42
C PRO A 196 15.79 28.55 34.74
N LYS A 197 17.02 29.04 34.94
CA LYS A 197 17.79 28.85 36.19
C LYS A 197 18.17 30.21 36.77
N LEU A 198 17.98 30.38 38.08
CA LEU A 198 18.48 31.56 38.80
C LEU A 198 20.01 31.62 38.72
N ALA A 199 20.53 32.81 38.40
CA ALA A 199 21.97 33.01 38.25
C ALA A 199 22.75 32.86 39.56
N LYS A 200 22.12 33.17 40.70
CA LYS A 200 22.73 33.10 42.03
C LYS A 200 22.06 32.00 42.85
N PRO A 201 22.83 31.28 43.68
CA PRO A 201 22.27 30.31 44.62
C PRO A 201 21.40 31.01 45.67
N VAL A 202 20.41 30.28 46.21
CA VAL A 202 19.56 30.74 47.30
C VAL A 202 20.04 30.09 48.60
N PRO A 203 20.41 30.86 49.63
CA PRO A 203 20.88 30.30 50.89
C PRO A 203 19.72 29.70 51.71
N TYR A 204 20.00 28.64 52.45
CA TYR A 204 19.12 28.10 53.49
C TYR A 204 19.48 28.71 54.85
N ASN A 205 18.50 29.23 55.57
CA ASN A 205 18.71 29.78 56.91
C ASN A 205 17.51 29.49 57.84
N ALA A 206 17.68 28.52 58.73
CA ALA A 206 16.69 28.15 59.74
C ALA A 206 16.77 28.99 61.03
N LEU A 207 17.74 29.90 61.18
CA LEU A 207 17.94 30.67 62.41
C LEU A 207 17.03 31.90 62.44
N ALA A 208 16.18 31.99 63.46
CA ALA A 208 15.23 33.09 63.66
C ALA A 208 15.86 34.46 64.07
N GLY A 209 17.17 34.68 63.87
CA GLY A 209 17.89 35.77 64.56
C GLY A 209 19.09 36.42 63.85
N GLY A 210 19.26 36.28 62.54
CA GLY A 210 20.31 36.98 61.77
C GLY A 210 19.72 37.99 60.78
N GLU A 211 20.26 39.22 60.72
CA GLU A 211 20.01 40.12 59.58
C GLU A 211 20.78 39.60 58.36
N ILE A 212 20.13 38.75 57.55
CA ILE A 212 20.56 38.49 56.18
C ILE A 212 19.82 39.49 55.28
N ASN A 213 20.59 40.25 54.50
CA ASN A 213 20.04 41.21 53.53
C ASN A 213 19.53 40.56 52.24
N LEU A 214 19.88 39.29 51.99
CA LEU A 214 19.45 38.50 50.83
C LEU A 214 18.19 37.68 51.15
N PRO A 215 17.31 37.42 50.17
CA PRO A 215 16.26 36.41 50.34
C PRO A 215 16.83 35.00 50.58
N TYR A 216 16.11 34.15 51.30
CA TYR A 216 16.56 32.81 51.71
C TYR A 216 15.40 31.80 51.81
N VAL A 217 15.74 30.51 51.90
CA VAL A 217 14.82 29.42 52.26
C VAL A 217 14.91 29.19 53.77
N VAL A 218 13.79 29.27 54.48
CA VAL A 218 13.73 29.17 55.96
C VAL A 218 13.38 27.77 56.47
N ASP A 219 12.66 26.99 55.67
CA ASP A 219 12.16 25.65 56.02
C ASP A 219 12.20 24.78 54.77
N LEU A 220 12.60 23.51 54.92
CA LEU A 220 12.63 22.51 53.84
C LEU A 220 12.34 21.12 54.39
N GLN A 221 11.34 20.44 53.82
CA GLN A 221 10.92 19.10 54.20
C GLN A 221 10.93 18.17 52.99
N PHE A 222 11.86 17.21 52.96
CA PHE A 222 11.98 16.23 51.88
C PHE A 222 11.08 15.00 52.12
N LYS A 223 10.37 14.55 51.09
CA LYS A 223 9.39 13.46 51.10
C LYS A 223 9.68 12.49 49.96
N THR A 224 9.74 11.20 50.30
CA THR A 224 9.91 10.10 49.34
C THR A 224 8.67 9.21 49.36
N THR A 225 8.14 8.90 48.18
CA THR A 225 6.89 8.11 48.02
C THR A 225 7.10 6.97 47.03
N ALA A 226 6.65 5.75 47.39
CA ALA A 226 6.62 4.63 46.44
C ALA A 226 5.63 4.92 45.30
N GLN A 227 6.07 4.74 44.06
CA GLN A 227 5.29 5.00 42.84
C GLN A 227 5.39 3.81 41.86
N VAL A 228 4.75 3.90 40.70
CA VAL A 228 4.91 2.94 39.60
C VAL A 228 6.40 2.68 39.32
N SER A 229 6.79 1.42 39.17
CA SER A 229 8.19 1.03 38.96
C SER A 229 8.56 1.00 37.48
N HIS A 230 7.63 0.65 36.60
CA HIS A 230 7.83 0.61 35.15
C HIS A 230 6.51 0.72 34.39
N THR A 231 6.60 1.17 33.14
CA THR A 231 5.48 1.22 32.19
C THR A 231 5.70 0.23 31.05
N GLU A 232 4.61 -0.34 30.54
CA GLU A 232 4.58 -1.08 29.26
C GLU A 232 3.42 -0.56 28.42
N LEU A 233 3.71 0.02 27.26
CA LEU A 233 2.70 0.51 26.30
C LEU A 233 2.66 -0.41 25.09
N LYS A 234 1.45 -0.75 24.62
CA LYS A 234 1.24 -1.50 23.37
C LYS A 234 0.36 -0.78 22.37
N ASP A 235 0.67 -0.91 21.08
CA ASP A 235 -0.19 -0.41 20.01
C ASP A 235 -0.29 -1.42 18.86
N TYR A 236 -1.10 -1.11 17.86
CA TYR A 236 -1.31 -1.90 16.66
C TYR A 236 -1.24 -1.00 15.42
N SER A 237 -0.65 -1.53 14.35
CA SER A 237 -0.71 -0.90 13.03
C SER A 237 -1.16 -1.93 12.01
N PHE A 238 -2.19 -1.61 11.25
CA PHE A 238 -2.63 -2.46 10.13
C PHE A 238 -1.57 -2.55 9.03
N LYS A 239 -0.64 -1.59 8.96
CA LYS A 239 0.49 -1.61 8.01
C LYS A 239 1.63 -2.53 8.48
N LYS A 240 1.69 -2.85 9.78
CA LYS A 240 2.69 -3.76 10.38
C LYS A 240 2.01 -4.70 11.40
N PRO A 241 1.07 -5.56 10.97
CA PRO A 241 0.19 -6.29 11.89
C PRO A 241 0.91 -7.37 12.71
N ALA A 242 2.02 -7.91 12.20
CA ALA A 242 2.85 -8.88 12.93
C ALA A 242 3.83 -8.22 13.92
N TYR A 243 4.01 -6.90 13.86
CA TYR A 243 4.92 -6.18 14.74
C TYR A 243 4.19 -5.85 16.06
N GLY A 244 4.75 -6.31 17.18
CA GLY A 244 4.07 -6.24 18.48
C GLY A 244 3.99 -4.86 19.13
N PHE A 245 4.58 -3.81 18.52
CA PHE A 245 4.65 -2.42 19.03
C PHE A 245 4.57 -2.35 20.56
N THR A 246 5.61 -2.83 21.23
CA THR A 246 5.67 -2.88 22.70
C THR A 246 6.87 -2.09 23.18
N GLN A 247 6.63 -1.14 24.09
CA GLN A 247 7.67 -0.26 24.62
C GLN A 247 7.62 -0.29 26.14
N ARG A 248 8.74 -0.65 26.76
CA ARG A 248 8.89 -0.77 28.22
C ARG A 248 9.91 0.20 28.75
N THR A 249 9.58 0.89 29.83
CA THR A 249 10.49 1.83 30.50
C THR A 249 10.58 1.54 31.98
N GLN A 250 11.80 1.41 32.50
CA GLN A 250 12.08 1.22 33.93
C GLN A 250 12.35 2.55 34.64
N GLY A 251 11.80 2.72 35.84
CA GLY A 251 12.00 3.91 36.67
C GLY A 251 13.40 3.99 37.27
N LYS A 252 13.91 5.21 37.42
CA LYS A 252 15.12 5.52 38.19
C LYS A 252 14.73 5.88 39.64
N ASP A 253 15.71 5.80 40.54
CA ASP A 253 15.56 6.14 41.96
C ASP A 253 14.43 5.35 42.64
N ILE A 254 14.45 4.02 42.49
CA ILE A 254 13.41 3.09 43.01
C ILE A 254 13.91 2.18 44.13
N ALA A 255 15.12 2.37 44.67
CA ALA A 255 15.72 1.46 45.64
C ALA A 255 14.91 1.30 46.95
N TYR A 256 14.05 2.26 47.27
CA TYR A 256 13.18 2.27 48.46
C TYR A 256 11.83 1.54 48.24
N GLN A 257 11.58 0.95 47.07
CA GLN A 257 10.33 0.27 46.73
C GLN A 257 10.56 -1.05 46.00
N GLN A 258 9.49 -1.85 45.84
CA GLN A 258 9.51 -3.06 45.02
C GLN A 258 9.64 -2.70 43.52
N PRO A 259 10.35 -3.53 42.72
CA PRO A 259 10.64 -3.23 41.32
C PRO A 259 9.50 -3.60 40.35
N ASN A 260 8.40 -4.19 40.81
CA ASN A 260 7.37 -4.85 39.97
C ASN A 260 5.97 -4.19 39.99
N TYR A 261 5.84 -2.94 40.43
CA TYR A 261 4.60 -2.16 40.28
C TYR A 261 4.45 -1.67 38.83
N GLU A 262 3.96 -2.56 37.95
CA GLU A 262 3.75 -2.31 36.52
C GLU A 262 2.54 -1.39 36.25
N HIS A 263 2.69 -0.49 35.30
CA HIS A 263 1.59 0.22 34.64
C HIS A 263 1.53 -0.17 33.16
N PHE A 264 0.54 -0.98 32.79
CA PHE A 264 0.28 -1.38 31.40
C PHE A 264 -0.84 -0.52 30.78
N ASP A 265 -0.69 -0.12 29.51
CA ASP A 265 -1.74 0.61 28.78
C ASP A 265 -1.74 0.28 27.28
N ALA A 266 -2.92 0.32 26.67
CA ALA A 266 -3.13 0.12 25.23
C ALA A 266 -4.44 0.81 24.77
N PRO A 267 -4.46 1.48 23.59
CA PRO A 267 -3.35 1.67 22.67
C PRO A 267 -2.36 2.75 23.12
N GLY A 268 -1.06 2.55 22.88
CA GLY A 268 0.03 3.47 23.22
C GLY A 268 0.15 4.71 22.33
N ARG A 269 -0.57 4.75 21.18
CA ARG A 269 -0.65 5.86 20.21
C ARG A 269 0.67 6.21 19.51
N TYR A 270 1.43 5.21 19.12
CA TYR A 270 2.65 5.39 18.33
C TYR A 270 2.70 4.37 17.20
N LYS A 271 3.37 4.72 16.10
CA LYS A 271 3.52 3.85 14.92
C LYS A 271 4.98 3.55 14.56
N ASP A 272 5.89 3.96 15.43
CA ASP A 272 7.33 3.73 15.38
C ASP A 272 7.92 3.65 16.80
N ASP A 273 9.09 3.03 16.92
CA ASP A 273 9.71 2.78 18.23
C ASP A 273 10.30 4.03 18.88
N ALA A 274 10.70 5.03 18.10
CA ALA A 274 11.29 6.26 18.64
C ALA A 274 10.25 7.05 19.44
N ASN A 275 9.06 7.27 18.85
CA ASN A 275 7.93 7.89 19.54
C ASN A 275 7.38 7.00 20.65
N GLY A 276 7.28 5.68 20.43
CA GLY A 276 6.79 4.77 21.45
C GLY A 276 7.65 4.73 22.72
N LYS A 277 8.98 4.75 22.56
CA LYS A 277 9.92 4.84 23.69
C LYS A 277 9.76 6.18 24.42
N ALA A 278 9.60 7.28 23.68
CA ALA A 278 9.36 8.59 24.26
C ALA A 278 8.05 8.63 25.07
N PHE A 279 6.93 8.15 24.52
CA PHE A 279 5.63 8.15 25.22
C PHE A 279 5.64 7.23 26.44
N SER A 280 6.31 6.08 26.38
CA SER A 280 6.48 5.19 27.53
C SER A 280 7.28 5.88 28.65
N GLN A 281 8.34 6.61 28.30
CA GLN A 281 9.13 7.40 29.24
C GLN A 281 8.31 8.56 29.85
N ILE A 282 7.62 9.33 29.02
CA ILE A 282 6.77 10.45 29.45
C ILE A 282 5.69 9.97 30.43
N ARG A 283 5.03 8.85 30.12
CA ARG A 283 4.02 8.26 31.01
C ARG A 283 4.62 7.88 32.37
N LEU A 284 5.80 7.25 32.37
CA LEU A 284 6.46 6.86 33.61
C LEU A 284 6.90 8.07 34.44
N GLU A 285 7.43 9.10 33.79
CA GLU A 285 7.82 10.35 34.45
C GLU A 285 6.60 11.05 35.08
N TYR A 286 5.46 11.08 34.39
CA TYR A 286 4.20 11.56 34.99
C TYR A 286 3.80 10.75 36.23
N LEU A 287 3.77 9.42 36.12
CA LEU A 287 3.36 8.53 37.21
C LEU A 287 4.31 8.62 38.42
N ARG A 288 5.56 9.07 38.21
CA ARG A 288 6.58 9.21 39.26
C ARG A 288 6.90 10.65 39.62
N ARG A 289 6.18 11.66 39.08
CA ARG A 289 6.52 13.08 39.26
C ARG A 289 6.53 13.55 40.72
N ASP A 290 5.79 12.84 41.59
CA ASP A 290 5.66 13.11 43.02
C ASP A 290 6.46 12.12 43.89
N ALA A 291 7.35 11.31 43.28
CA ALA A 291 8.14 10.31 44.01
C ALA A 291 9.16 10.92 44.98
N LEU A 292 9.75 12.07 44.61
CA LEU A 292 10.75 12.81 45.37
C LEU A 292 10.35 14.30 45.39
N LEU A 293 9.71 14.72 46.47
CA LEU A 293 9.20 16.09 46.66
C LEU A 293 9.88 16.75 47.85
N ALA A 294 10.08 18.07 47.78
CA ALA A 294 10.38 18.87 48.96
C ALA A 294 9.35 20.00 49.12
N ASP A 295 8.80 20.17 50.31
CA ASP A 295 8.03 21.36 50.66
C ASP A 295 8.97 22.36 51.33
N ALA A 296 8.98 23.61 50.86
CA ALA A 296 9.88 24.64 51.38
C ALA A 296 9.15 25.97 51.63
N LYS A 297 9.72 26.83 52.48
CA LYS A 297 9.25 28.21 52.71
C LYS A 297 10.39 29.19 52.44
N SER A 298 10.11 30.30 51.78
CA SER A 298 11.11 31.30 51.42
C SER A 298 10.52 32.71 51.36
N ASP A 299 11.39 33.73 51.28
CA ASP A 299 11.04 35.12 50.94
C ASP A 299 11.65 35.57 49.60
N GLU A 300 12.15 34.65 48.76
CA GLU A 300 12.72 34.93 47.43
C GLU A 300 11.62 35.11 46.36
N PRO A 301 11.41 36.32 45.80
CA PRO A 301 10.37 36.58 44.80
C PRO A 301 10.62 35.95 43.43
N LEU A 302 11.86 35.55 43.13
CA LEU A 302 12.23 34.93 41.85
C LEU A 302 12.01 33.42 41.81
N LEU A 303 11.63 32.79 42.92
CA LEU A 303 11.25 31.37 42.97
C LEU A 303 9.81 31.18 42.46
N LEU A 304 9.69 31.22 41.13
CA LEU A 304 8.46 30.99 40.37
C LEU A 304 8.32 29.54 39.92
N ALA A 305 7.09 29.11 39.59
CA ALA A 305 6.91 27.77 39.06
C ALA A 305 7.61 27.59 37.69
N GLY A 306 8.40 26.53 37.57
CA GLY A 306 9.27 26.27 36.43
C GLY A 306 10.68 26.82 36.57
N VAL A 307 11.02 27.58 37.62
CA VAL A 307 12.38 28.07 37.83
C VAL A 307 13.24 27.05 38.56
N ARG A 308 14.47 26.87 38.07
CA ARG A 308 15.52 26.10 38.75
C ARG A 308 16.41 27.01 39.59
N PHE A 309 16.90 26.50 40.71
CA PHE A 309 17.86 27.23 41.55
C PHE A 309 18.77 26.26 42.32
N ASP A 310 19.96 26.74 42.67
CA ASP A 310 20.88 25.99 43.54
C ASP A 310 20.60 26.38 45.00
N LEU A 311 20.23 25.41 45.84
CA LEU A 311 20.15 25.61 47.29
C LEU A 311 21.54 25.46 47.90
N GLN A 312 21.91 26.38 48.80
CA GLN A 312 23.17 26.33 49.54
C GLN A 312 22.95 26.48 51.05
N ASP A 313 23.98 26.21 51.84
CA ASP A 313 24.01 26.37 53.31
C ASP A 313 23.03 25.51 54.12
N HIS A 314 22.36 24.53 53.50
CA HIS A 314 21.57 23.54 54.22
C HIS A 314 22.48 22.60 55.03
N LEU A 315 22.10 22.29 56.28
CA LEU A 315 22.91 21.44 57.18
C LEU A 315 23.08 20.01 56.66
N ASP A 316 22.07 19.47 55.99
CA ASP A 316 22.20 18.25 55.20
C ASP A 316 22.74 18.58 53.80
N HIS A 317 23.98 18.15 53.53
CA HIS A 317 24.64 18.33 52.25
C HIS A 317 23.89 17.72 51.06
N ALA A 318 23.05 16.69 51.26
CA ALA A 318 22.26 16.10 50.18
C ALA A 318 21.18 17.05 49.63
N MET A 319 20.77 18.05 50.42
CA MET A 319 19.80 19.08 50.02
C MET A 319 20.45 20.26 49.29
N ASN A 320 21.77 20.45 49.42
CA ASN A 320 22.53 21.50 48.72
C ASN A 320 22.77 21.11 47.26
N ARG A 321 21.74 21.27 46.43
CA ARG A 321 21.70 20.88 45.02
C ARG A 321 20.76 21.77 44.22
N ASP A 322 20.65 21.46 42.92
CA ASP A 322 19.70 22.08 42.03
C ASP A 322 18.28 21.54 42.25
N TRP A 323 17.36 22.46 42.47
CA TRP A 323 15.93 22.19 42.65
C TRP A 323 15.13 22.87 41.54
N LEU A 324 14.03 22.25 41.13
CA LEU A 324 13.01 22.82 40.25
C LEU A 324 11.76 23.12 41.08
N VAL A 325 11.27 24.36 41.01
CA VAL A 325 9.99 24.74 41.61
C VAL A 325 8.85 24.21 40.73
N VAL A 326 8.02 23.31 41.25
CA VAL A 326 6.85 22.79 40.51
C VAL A 326 5.56 23.54 40.85
N GLN A 327 5.50 24.13 42.05
CA GLN A 327 4.38 24.94 42.51
C GLN A 327 4.89 25.97 43.53
N ALA A 328 4.37 27.20 43.48
CA ALA A 328 4.68 28.25 44.44
C ALA A 328 3.39 28.94 44.89
N ASN A 329 3.18 29.12 46.19
CA ASN A 329 2.09 29.91 46.74
C ASN A 329 2.68 31.18 47.34
N HIS A 330 2.33 32.33 46.79
CA HIS A 330 2.85 33.63 47.16
C HIS A 330 1.85 34.39 48.04
N GLN A 331 2.35 35.08 49.06
CA GLN A 331 1.56 35.95 49.91
C GLN A 331 2.31 37.25 50.17
N GLY A 332 1.67 38.37 49.84
CA GLY A 332 2.16 39.72 50.12
C GLY A 332 1.15 40.52 50.92
N THR A 333 1.58 41.18 52.00
CA THR A 333 0.74 42.12 52.77
C THR A 333 1.38 43.49 52.80
N GLN A 334 0.60 44.54 52.52
CA GLN A 334 1.04 45.95 52.52
C GLN A 334 -0.01 46.81 53.24
N PRO A 335 -0.06 46.77 54.58
CA PRO A 335 -1.09 47.49 55.34
C PRO A 335 -0.93 49.02 55.25
N GLN A 336 0.32 49.47 55.28
CA GLN A 336 0.73 50.88 55.19
C GLN A 336 0.44 51.56 53.84
N ALA A 337 -0.15 50.85 52.87
CA ALA A 337 -0.66 51.46 51.65
C ALA A 337 -1.84 52.41 51.92
N LEU A 338 -2.59 52.19 52.99
CA LEU A 338 -3.64 53.10 53.45
C LEU A 338 -3.06 54.08 54.47
N GLN A 339 -3.15 55.39 54.20
CA GLN A 339 -2.75 56.43 55.17
C GLN A 339 -3.50 56.30 56.52
N GLU A 340 -4.69 55.70 56.52
CA GLU A 340 -5.55 55.49 57.70
C GLU A 340 -5.09 54.29 58.57
N GLU A 341 -4.26 53.39 58.04
CA GLU A 341 -3.76 52.19 58.72
C GLU A 341 -2.25 52.23 59.02
N GLY A 342 -1.63 53.42 59.12
CA GLY A 342 -0.18 53.60 59.30
C GLY A 342 0.50 52.94 60.53
N GLY A 343 -0.24 52.12 61.31
CA GLY A 343 0.28 51.33 62.42
C GLY A 343 -0.05 49.82 62.38
N SER A 344 -0.69 49.28 61.32
CA SER A 344 -1.19 47.89 61.32
C SER A 344 -0.16 46.81 60.94
N GLY A 345 1.07 47.17 60.58
CA GLY A 345 2.16 46.22 60.35
C GLY A 345 3.12 46.63 59.24
N ALA A 346 4.25 45.92 59.14
CA ALA A 346 5.23 46.10 58.07
C ALA A 346 4.76 45.46 56.75
N THR A 347 5.29 45.93 55.61
CA THR A 347 5.12 45.24 54.33
C THR A 347 5.89 43.91 54.38
N THR A 348 5.21 42.79 54.11
CA THR A 348 5.82 41.45 54.14
C THR A 348 5.55 40.69 52.85
N TYR A 349 6.50 39.86 52.45
CA TYR A 349 6.38 38.90 51.36
C TYR A 349 6.90 37.54 51.84
N SER A 350 6.20 36.47 51.50
CA SER A 350 6.65 35.09 51.72
C SER A 350 6.03 34.16 50.68
N ASN A 351 6.68 33.01 50.44
CA ASN A 351 6.13 31.96 49.61
C ASN A 351 6.30 30.57 50.22
N GLN A 352 5.43 29.65 49.78
CA GLN A 352 5.49 28.22 50.06
C GLN A 352 5.68 27.47 48.76
N LEU A 353 6.73 26.67 48.68
CA LEU A 353 7.20 26.04 47.45
C LEU A 353 7.04 24.53 47.53
N LYS A 354 6.67 23.92 46.40
CA LYS A 354 6.90 22.49 46.15
C LYS A 354 8.02 22.36 45.15
N LEU A 355 9.01 21.55 45.51
CA LEU A 355 10.25 21.38 44.76
C LEU A 355 10.44 19.92 44.38
N ILE A 356 11.11 19.68 43.27
CA ILE A 356 11.70 18.38 42.92
C ILE A 356 13.19 18.56 42.60
N PRO A 357 14.04 17.53 42.77
CA PRO A 357 15.41 17.58 42.27
C PRO A 357 15.44 17.92 40.78
N ALA A 358 16.28 18.87 40.35
CA ALA A 358 16.18 19.43 39.00
C ALA A 358 16.55 18.45 37.87
N HIS A 359 17.27 17.36 38.15
CA HIS A 359 17.54 16.30 37.17
C HIS A 359 16.30 15.44 36.84
N ILE A 360 15.20 15.58 37.58
CA ILE A 360 13.93 14.91 37.32
C ILE A 360 13.08 15.79 36.40
N THR A 361 12.58 15.21 35.31
CA THR A 361 11.64 15.91 34.43
C THR A 361 10.22 15.75 34.97
N TRP A 362 9.61 16.86 35.40
CA TRP A 362 8.20 16.89 35.78
C TRP A 362 7.30 16.83 34.54
N ARG A 363 6.19 16.09 34.61
CA ARG A 363 5.21 15.97 33.50
C ARG A 363 3.80 16.37 33.94
N ALA A 364 3.10 17.08 33.06
CA ALA A 364 1.70 17.44 33.22
C ALA A 364 0.80 16.20 33.25
N ARG A 365 -0.42 16.35 33.77
CA ARG A 365 -1.37 15.24 33.88
C ARG A 365 -1.92 14.89 32.49
N PRO A 366 -1.79 13.63 32.01
CA PRO A 366 -2.48 13.19 30.81
C PRO A 366 -3.98 13.30 30.99
N CYS A 367 -4.64 14.06 30.12
CA CYS A 367 -6.09 14.20 30.11
C CYS A 367 -6.73 13.02 29.36
N ALA A 368 -7.83 12.48 29.89
CA ALA A 368 -8.60 11.47 29.16
C ALA A 368 -9.13 12.09 27.86
N LYS A 369 -8.93 11.38 26.74
CA LYS A 369 -9.39 11.88 25.45
C LYS A 369 -10.93 11.80 25.36
N PRO A 370 -11.60 12.81 24.79
CA PRO A 370 -13.02 12.71 24.47
C PRO A 370 -13.30 11.49 23.60
N GLN A 371 -14.32 10.72 23.98
CA GLN A 371 -14.79 9.57 23.22
C GLN A 371 -16.00 9.94 22.36
N VAL A 372 -16.12 9.29 21.21
CA VAL A 372 -17.32 9.40 20.36
C VAL A 372 -18.30 8.29 20.74
N ASP A 373 -19.47 8.68 21.25
CA ASP A 373 -20.49 7.75 21.80
C ASP A 373 -21.16 6.83 20.76
N GLY A 374 -20.94 7.05 19.46
CA GLY A 374 -21.58 6.27 18.39
C GLY A 374 -21.06 6.58 16.99
N PRO A 375 -21.60 5.92 15.96
CA PRO A 375 -21.21 6.20 14.58
C PRO A 375 -21.70 7.58 14.13
N MET A 376 -20.98 8.16 13.17
CA MET A 376 -21.32 9.41 12.52
C MET A 376 -21.49 9.19 11.02
N ILE A 377 -22.28 10.07 10.39
CA ILE A 377 -22.33 10.16 8.94
C ILE A 377 -21.15 11.02 8.45
N ALA A 378 -20.56 10.61 7.33
CA ALA A 378 -19.60 11.41 6.59
C ALA A 378 -19.80 11.22 5.07
N THR A 379 -19.32 12.17 4.28
CA THR A 379 -19.38 12.10 2.81
C THR A 379 -17.99 11.79 2.27
N VAL A 380 -17.87 10.86 1.33
CA VAL A 380 -16.60 10.55 0.67
C VAL A 380 -16.18 11.70 -0.24
N VAL A 381 -14.92 12.11 -0.16
CA VAL A 381 -14.36 13.25 -0.88
C VAL A 381 -13.09 12.88 -1.62
N GLY A 382 -12.81 13.61 -2.70
CA GLY A 382 -11.63 13.43 -3.54
C GLY A 382 -11.33 14.68 -4.36
N PRO A 383 -10.28 14.66 -5.19
CA PRO A 383 -9.93 15.76 -6.08
C PRO A 383 -11.07 16.07 -7.05
N GLN A 384 -11.13 17.32 -7.53
CA GLN A 384 -12.13 17.72 -8.50
C GLN A 384 -12.02 16.87 -9.79
N GLY A 385 -13.15 16.29 -10.20
CA GLY A 385 -13.24 15.42 -11.39
C GLY A 385 -12.89 13.96 -11.14
N GLU A 386 -12.42 13.61 -9.95
CA GLU A 386 -12.14 12.22 -9.56
C GLU A 386 -13.42 11.54 -9.03
N GLU A 387 -13.73 10.36 -9.56
CA GLU A 387 -14.92 9.59 -9.18
C GLU A 387 -14.60 8.56 -8.10
N ILE A 388 -13.43 7.93 -8.17
CA ILE A 388 -12.97 6.87 -7.26
C ILE A 388 -11.60 7.25 -6.72
N TYR A 389 -11.56 7.76 -5.49
CA TYR A 389 -10.32 8.23 -4.86
C TYR A 389 -9.97 7.37 -3.64
N CYS A 390 -9.10 6.37 -3.85
CA CYS A 390 -8.60 5.50 -2.79
C CYS A 390 -7.08 5.30 -2.84
N ASP A 391 -6.51 4.87 -1.72
CA ASP A 391 -5.11 4.45 -1.66
C ASP A 391 -4.93 2.94 -1.92
N ASN A 392 -3.69 2.44 -1.79
CA ASN A 392 -3.34 1.03 -2.02
C ASN A 392 -4.05 0.03 -1.09
N PHE A 393 -4.72 0.50 -0.03
CA PHE A 393 -5.48 -0.32 0.92
C PHE A 393 -7.00 -0.18 0.73
N GLY A 394 -7.45 0.53 -0.31
CA GLY A 394 -8.87 0.83 -0.53
C GLY A 394 -9.47 1.81 0.48
N ARG A 395 -8.62 2.59 1.18
CA ARG A 395 -9.07 3.64 2.11
C ARG A 395 -9.55 4.84 1.32
N VAL A 396 -10.52 5.57 1.86
CA VAL A 396 -11.06 6.79 1.24
C VAL A 396 -10.91 7.98 2.17
N LYS A 397 -11.00 9.20 1.63
CA LYS A 397 -11.11 10.42 2.43
C LYS A 397 -12.57 10.81 2.62
N VAL A 398 -12.87 11.42 3.75
CA VAL A 398 -14.24 11.80 4.13
C VAL A 398 -14.31 13.22 4.66
N HIS A 399 -15.48 13.82 4.53
CA HIS A 399 -15.84 15.08 5.17
C HIS A 399 -16.95 14.83 6.18
N PHE A 400 -16.72 15.25 7.43
CA PHE A 400 -17.72 15.18 8.49
C PHE A 400 -18.57 16.45 8.50
N PRO A 401 -19.92 16.37 8.62
CA PRO A 401 -20.79 17.54 8.62
C PRO A 401 -20.51 18.58 9.73
N TRP A 402 -19.92 18.15 10.85
CA TRP A 402 -19.54 19.03 11.96
C TRP A 402 -18.21 19.75 11.73
N ASP A 403 -17.41 19.33 10.74
CA ASP A 403 -16.14 19.97 10.42
C ASP A 403 -16.37 21.22 9.58
N ARG A 404 -16.51 22.36 10.25
CA ARG A 404 -16.75 23.66 9.62
C ARG A 404 -15.54 24.27 8.91
N TYR A 405 -14.35 23.66 9.03
CA TYR A 405 -13.10 24.23 8.53
C TYR A 405 -12.62 23.59 7.23
N SER A 406 -13.04 22.36 6.91
CA SER A 406 -12.69 21.73 5.64
C SER A 406 -13.60 22.15 4.50
N SER A 407 -13.06 22.16 3.28
CA SER A 407 -13.76 22.57 2.06
C SER A 407 -14.42 21.39 1.32
N SER A 408 -14.72 20.27 2.01
CA SER A 408 -15.33 19.07 1.41
C SER A 408 -14.55 18.52 0.19
N ASN A 409 -13.22 18.53 0.25
CA ASN A 409 -12.32 18.07 -0.81
C ASN A 409 -11.29 17.05 -0.29
N GLU A 410 -10.29 16.70 -1.10
CA GLU A 410 -9.23 15.72 -0.77
C GLU A 410 -8.35 16.11 0.43
N LYS A 411 -8.53 17.28 1.02
CA LYS A 411 -7.82 17.75 2.21
C LYS A 411 -8.68 17.68 3.48
N SER A 412 -9.89 17.13 3.41
CA SER A 412 -10.83 17.12 4.55
C SER A 412 -10.48 16.10 5.63
N SER A 413 -9.82 15.00 5.28
CA SER A 413 -9.39 13.99 6.25
C SER A 413 -8.14 13.22 5.85
N CYS A 414 -7.64 12.44 6.79
CA CYS A 414 -6.73 11.33 6.51
C CYS A 414 -7.42 10.21 5.72
N TRP A 415 -6.64 9.19 5.36
CA TRP A 415 -7.14 7.99 4.72
C TRP A 415 -7.85 7.06 5.71
N VAL A 416 -9.16 6.91 5.57
CA VAL A 416 -10.03 6.11 6.45
C VAL A 416 -10.26 4.71 5.88
N ARG A 417 -10.00 3.68 6.69
CA ARG A 417 -10.25 2.27 6.28
C ARG A 417 -11.72 1.99 6.10
N VAL A 418 -12.04 1.21 5.07
CA VAL A 418 -13.40 0.79 4.71
C VAL A 418 -13.57 -0.69 5.03
N ALA A 419 -14.49 -1.01 5.93
CA ALA A 419 -14.89 -2.38 6.18
C ALA A 419 -15.52 -2.98 4.90
N GLN A 420 -15.06 -4.16 4.53
CA GLN A 420 -15.62 -4.95 3.44
C GLN A 420 -16.49 -6.07 4.01
N GLU A 421 -17.51 -6.52 3.26
CA GLU A 421 -18.40 -7.60 3.71
C GLU A 421 -17.65 -8.89 4.01
N TRP A 422 -16.68 -9.23 3.16
CA TRP A 422 -15.77 -10.35 3.36
C TRP A 422 -14.34 -9.95 2.96
N ALA A 423 -13.39 -10.05 3.89
CA ALA A 423 -11.99 -9.71 3.64
C ALA A 423 -11.04 -10.78 4.22
N GLY A 424 -10.61 -11.70 3.36
CA GLY A 424 -9.56 -12.68 3.64
C GLY A 424 -8.25 -12.36 2.91
N SER A 425 -7.24 -13.23 3.04
CA SER A 425 -5.96 -13.09 2.33
C SER A 425 -6.14 -13.34 0.83
N GLN A 426 -6.32 -12.29 0.02
CA GLN A 426 -6.65 -12.35 -1.43
C GLN A 426 -8.02 -12.97 -1.77
N TYR A 427 -8.89 -13.15 -0.77
CA TYR A 427 -10.25 -13.67 -0.96
C TYR A 427 -11.28 -12.69 -0.39
N GLY A 428 -12.47 -12.64 -0.98
CA GLY A 428 -13.58 -11.82 -0.50
C GLY A 428 -14.03 -10.75 -1.48
N SER A 429 -14.68 -9.72 -0.95
CA SER A 429 -15.27 -8.61 -1.69
C SER A 429 -14.40 -7.34 -1.59
N MET A 430 -14.37 -6.54 -2.65
CA MET A 430 -13.81 -5.19 -2.62
C MET A 430 -14.78 -4.22 -3.30
N ALA A 431 -15.46 -3.40 -2.52
CA ALA A 431 -16.39 -2.38 -2.98
C ALA A 431 -15.97 -1.01 -2.46
N ILE A 432 -15.21 -0.26 -3.28
CA ILE A 432 -14.69 1.06 -2.91
C ILE A 432 -15.80 2.12 -2.96
N PRO A 433 -16.04 2.89 -1.88
CA PRO A 433 -16.93 4.04 -1.91
C PRO A 433 -16.44 5.10 -2.91
N ARG A 434 -17.36 5.65 -3.70
CA ARG A 434 -17.07 6.71 -4.68
C ARG A 434 -17.22 8.09 -4.04
N VAL A 435 -16.58 9.09 -4.63
CA VAL A 435 -16.73 10.50 -4.21
C VAL A 435 -18.21 10.88 -4.25
N GLY A 436 -18.72 11.48 -3.16
CA GLY A 436 -20.12 11.83 -2.98
C GLY A 436 -20.97 10.76 -2.29
N HIS A 437 -20.47 9.55 -2.05
CA HIS A 437 -21.20 8.55 -1.27
C HIS A 437 -21.25 8.91 0.22
N GLU A 438 -22.40 8.68 0.84
CA GLU A 438 -22.58 8.74 2.30
C GLU A 438 -22.07 7.45 2.95
N VAL A 439 -21.26 7.59 3.99
CA VAL A 439 -20.66 6.49 4.76
C VAL A 439 -20.95 6.64 6.25
N ILE A 440 -21.01 5.51 6.93
CA ILE A 440 -21.12 5.41 8.38
C ILE A 440 -19.71 5.23 8.93
N VAL A 441 -19.26 6.15 9.77
CA VAL A 441 -17.93 6.17 10.39
C VAL A 441 -18.05 5.86 11.88
N SER A 442 -17.44 4.77 12.31
CA SER A 442 -17.21 4.43 13.72
C SER A 442 -15.78 4.79 14.13
N PHE A 443 -15.48 4.71 15.43
CA PHE A 443 -14.19 5.11 15.98
C PHE A 443 -13.61 3.99 16.86
N LEU A 444 -12.40 3.52 16.57
CA LEU A 444 -11.77 2.44 17.33
C LEU A 444 -11.51 2.87 18.77
N ASN A 445 -11.98 2.11 19.75
CA ASN A 445 -11.95 2.47 21.19
C ASN A 445 -12.62 3.82 21.52
N GLY A 446 -13.53 4.29 20.66
CA GLY A 446 -14.15 5.61 20.76
C GLY A 446 -13.20 6.77 20.43
N ASP A 447 -11.99 6.48 19.94
CA ASP A 447 -10.95 7.49 19.67
C ASP A 447 -11.25 8.26 18.38
N PRO A 448 -11.55 9.58 18.44
CA PRO A 448 -11.88 10.35 17.24
C PRO A 448 -10.73 10.43 16.22
N ASP A 449 -9.48 10.12 16.60
CA ASP A 449 -8.35 10.06 15.65
C ASP A 449 -8.26 8.73 14.90
N GLN A 450 -9.10 7.73 15.27
CA GLN A 450 -9.10 6.40 14.66
C GLN A 450 -10.45 6.08 13.99
N PRO A 451 -10.84 6.86 12.96
CA PRO A 451 -12.06 6.59 12.21
C PRO A 451 -11.93 5.29 11.40
N ILE A 452 -13.05 4.58 11.27
CA ILE A 452 -13.22 3.41 10.41
C ILE A 452 -14.62 3.43 9.80
N ILE A 453 -14.72 3.28 8.48
CA ILE A 453 -16.01 3.19 7.79
C ILE A 453 -16.54 1.77 7.97
N THR A 454 -17.76 1.65 8.50
CA THR A 454 -18.41 0.37 8.84
C THR A 454 -19.63 0.06 7.99
N GLY A 455 -20.13 1.04 7.23
CA GLY A 455 -21.30 0.86 6.38
C GLY A 455 -21.60 2.08 5.52
N ARG A 456 -22.74 2.01 4.82
CA ARG A 456 -23.24 3.03 3.88
C ARG A 456 -24.76 3.07 3.92
N THR A 457 -25.34 4.20 3.54
CA THR A 457 -26.78 4.41 3.47
C THR A 457 -27.17 5.12 2.17
N TYR A 458 -28.36 4.82 1.67
CA TYR A 458 -29.02 5.65 0.67
C TYR A 458 -29.68 6.85 1.37
N HIS A 459 -29.73 7.99 0.68
CA HIS A 459 -30.36 9.23 1.16
C HIS A 459 -31.08 9.94 -0.01
N ALA A 460 -31.66 11.11 0.24
CA ALA A 460 -32.57 11.77 -0.70
C ALA A 460 -32.00 12.05 -2.11
N THR A 461 -30.67 12.14 -2.26
CA THR A 461 -30.00 12.39 -3.54
C THR A 461 -29.12 11.23 -4.01
N ASN A 462 -28.94 10.20 -3.18
CA ASN A 462 -28.30 8.95 -3.53
C ASN A 462 -29.31 7.84 -3.25
N THR A 463 -30.14 7.54 -4.25
CA THR A 463 -31.30 6.67 -4.11
C THR A 463 -30.97 5.22 -4.49
N ALA A 464 -31.77 4.29 -4.00
CA ALA A 464 -31.66 2.89 -4.39
C ALA A 464 -31.82 2.69 -5.91
N PRO A 465 -31.24 1.62 -6.51
CA PRO A 465 -31.27 1.37 -7.96
C PRO A 465 -32.67 1.23 -8.56
N TYR A 466 -33.67 0.86 -7.74
CA TYR A 466 -35.08 0.76 -8.10
C TYR A 466 -35.92 1.57 -7.09
N ALA A 467 -37.02 2.15 -7.55
CA ALA A 467 -37.92 2.92 -6.71
C ALA A 467 -38.55 2.04 -5.61
N LEU A 468 -38.50 2.51 -4.36
CA LEU A 468 -39.08 1.86 -3.19
C LEU A 468 -40.29 2.66 -2.68
N PRO A 469 -41.37 2.01 -2.20
CA PRO A 469 -41.47 0.58 -1.90
C PRO A 469 -41.91 -0.32 -3.07
N ASP A 470 -42.06 0.21 -4.29
CA ASP A 470 -42.61 -0.52 -5.45
C ASP A 470 -41.83 -1.81 -5.78
N HIS A 471 -40.50 -1.79 -5.63
CA HIS A 471 -39.61 -2.93 -5.93
C HIS A 471 -39.03 -3.57 -4.65
N LYS A 472 -39.78 -3.60 -3.55
CA LYS A 472 -39.33 -4.13 -2.25
C LYS A 472 -38.96 -5.63 -2.24
N THR A 473 -39.36 -6.39 -3.27
CA THR A 473 -39.04 -7.81 -3.48
C THR A 473 -37.80 -8.02 -4.35
N LYS A 474 -37.09 -6.95 -4.73
CA LYS A 474 -35.84 -7.03 -5.50
C LYS A 474 -34.60 -6.93 -4.62
N THR A 475 -33.68 -7.88 -4.80
CA THR A 475 -32.30 -7.82 -4.27
C THR A 475 -31.33 -7.55 -5.43
N VAL A 476 -30.42 -6.60 -5.28
CA VAL A 476 -29.61 -6.08 -6.40
C VAL A 476 -28.16 -5.83 -6.02
N LEU A 477 -27.25 -6.36 -6.84
CA LEU A 477 -25.84 -5.98 -6.88
C LEU A 477 -25.58 -5.29 -8.23
N ARG A 478 -25.48 -3.95 -8.22
CA ARG A 478 -25.25 -3.12 -9.42
C ARG A 478 -23.95 -2.34 -9.29
N THR A 479 -23.08 -2.43 -10.31
CA THR A 479 -21.83 -1.65 -10.42
C THR A 479 -21.94 -0.67 -11.58
N GLU A 480 -21.51 0.57 -11.41
CA GLU A 480 -21.58 1.60 -12.46
C GLU A 480 -20.29 1.65 -13.30
N THR A 481 -20.44 1.88 -14.61
CA THR A 481 -19.31 2.04 -15.54
C THR A 481 -18.53 3.32 -15.21
N HIS A 482 -17.27 3.16 -14.78
CA HIS A 482 -16.35 4.28 -14.58
C HIS A 482 -16.00 4.95 -15.92
N GLN A 483 -15.97 6.27 -15.97
CA GLN A 483 -15.68 7.08 -17.17
C GLN A 483 -16.57 6.74 -18.38
N GLY A 484 -17.80 6.31 -18.15
CA GLY A 484 -18.73 5.93 -19.21
C GLY A 484 -20.17 5.96 -18.72
N GLN A 485 -21.04 5.36 -19.52
CA GLN A 485 -22.45 5.19 -19.18
C GLN A 485 -22.76 3.69 -19.18
N GLY A 486 -23.63 3.26 -18.27
CA GLY A 486 -24.03 1.87 -18.12
C GLY A 486 -23.61 1.27 -16.79
N TYR A 487 -23.89 -0.02 -16.64
CA TYR A 487 -23.67 -0.75 -15.40
C TYR A 487 -23.60 -2.25 -15.66
N ASN A 488 -23.05 -3.00 -14.72
CA ASN A 488 -23.28 -4.44 -14.62
C ASN A 488 -24.27 -4.70 -13.48
N GLU A 489 -25.07 -5.76 -13.60
CA GLU A 489 -26.06 -6.10 -12.57
C GLU A 489 -26.25 -7.60 -12.43
N LEU A 490 -26.32 -8.04 -11.18
CA LEU A 490 -26.97 -9.28 -10.77
C LEU A 490 -28.17 -8.90 -9.91
N SER A 491 -29.37 -9.32 -10.29
CA SER A 491 -30.57 -9.07 -9.50
C SER A 491 -31.50 -10.27 -9.40
N PHE A 492 -32.24 -10.29 -8.30
CA PHE A 492 -33.20 -11.33 -7.93
C PHE A 492 -34.55 -10.64 -7.71
N GLU A 493 -35.57 -11.05 -8.45
CA GLU A 493 -36.97 -10.73 -8.19
C GLU A 493 -37.60 -11.91 -7.45
N ASP A 494 -38.14 -11.67 -6.26
CA ASP A 494 -38.75 -12.70 -5.40
C ASP A 494 -40.29 -12.57 -5.32
N GLN A 495 -40.90 -11.76 -6.19
CA GLN A 495 -42.36 -11.69 -6.30
C GLN A 495 -42.91 -12.98 -6.92
N ALA A 496 -43.80 -13.66 -6.19
CA ALA A 496 -44.44 -14.89 -6.63
C ALA A 496 -45.11 -14.77 -8.01
N GLY A 497 -44.80 -15.68 -8.93
CA GLY A 497 -45.28 -15.68 -10.32
C GLY A 497 -44.50 -14.74 -11.24
N SER A 498 -43.49 -14.04 -10.73
CA SER A 498 -42.62 -13.13 -11.47
C SER A 498 -41.16 -13.31 -11.07
N GLU A 499 -40.82 -14.43 -10.44
CA GLU A 499 -39.46 -14.69 -9.95
C GLU A 499 -38.46 -14.71 -11.10
N GLN A 500 -37.34 -14.00 -10.93
CA GLN A 500 -36.35 -13.83 -11.98
C GLN A 500 -34.96 -13.63 -11.41
N ILE A 501 -33.98 -14.29 -12.02
CA ILE A 501 -32.57 -13.93 -11.89
C ILE A 501 -32.17 -13.20 -13.17
N LEU A 502 -31.76 -11.94 -13.05
CA LEU A 502 -31.24 -11.14 -14.15
C LEU A 502 -29.74 -10.98 -14.01
N LEU A 503 -29.05 -11.14 -15.13
CA LEU A 503 -27.61 -11.03 -15.22
C LEU A 503 -27.24 -10.20 -16.44
N HIS A 504 -26.77 -8.99 -16.17
CA HIS A 504 -26.48 -7.98 -17.17
C HIS A 504 -24.98 -7.65 -17.13
N ALA A 505 -24.29 -7.94 -18.24
CA ALA A 505 -22.91 -7.55 -18.47
C ALA A 505 -22.87 -6.40 -19.49
N GLN A 506 -22.20 -5.30 -19.16
CA GLN A 506 -22.14 -4.12 -20.03
C GLN A 506 -21.31 -4.35 -21.31
N LYS A 507 -20.39 -5.33 -21.29
CA LYS A 507 -19.48 -5.61 -22.42
C LYS A 507 -19.25 -7.11 -22.65
N ASP A 508 -18.43 -7.74 -21.82
CA ASP A 508 -17.99 -9.13 -22.00
C ASP A 508 -18.45 -9.98 -20.81
N TRP A 509 -18.90 -11.22 -21.09
CA TRP A 509 -19.15 -12.28 -20.10
C TRP A 509 -18.24 -13.46 -20.44
N ASP A 510 -17.32 -13.79 -19.53
CA ASP A 510 -16.37 -14.89 -19.67
C ASP A 510 -16.64 -15.94 -18.58
N ALA A 511 -16.90 -17.20 -18.96
CA ALA A 511 -17.16 -18.31 -18.03
C ALA A 511 -16.23 -19.50 -18.29
N LEU A 512 -15.48 -19.90 -17.26
CA LEU A 512 -14.62 -21.08 -17.25
C LEU A 512 -15.14 -22.08 -16.22
N ILE A 513 -15.48 -23.28 -16.69
CA ILE A 513 -15.86 -24.41 -15.84
C ILE A 513 -14.79 -25.48 -16.01
N GLU A 514 -14.00 -25.69 -14.96
CA GLU A 514 -12.83 -26.58 -14.99
C GLU A 514 -13.20 -28.07 -15.15
N HIS A 515 -14.38 -28.46 -14.68
CA HIS A 515 -14.83 -29.86 -14.71
C HIS A 515 -16.10 -30.03 -15.55
N ASP A 516 -17.28 -29.91 -14.92
CA ASP A 516 -18.57 -30.17 -15.57
C ASP A 516 -19.53 -28.98 -15.45
N HIS A 517 -20.22 -28.68 -16.54
CA HIS A 517 -21.39 -27.79 -16.55
C HIS A 517 -22.63 -28.62 -16.86
N THR A 518 -23.63 -28.58 -15.98
CA THR A 518 -24.93 -29.25 -16.16
C THR A 518 -26.04 -28.21 -16.06
N GLU A 519 -26.92 -28.18 -17.04
CA GLU A 519 -28.05 -27.24 -17.11
C GLU A 519 -29.34 -28.01 -17.43
N VAL A 520 -30.44 -27.67 -16.74
CA VAL A 520 -31.76 -28.25 -16.97
C VAL A 520 -32.79 -27.13 -17.04
N ILE A 521 -33.29 -26.86 -18.24
CA ILE A 521 -34.40 -25.94 -18.48
C ILE A 521 -35.68 -26.74 -18.63
N ARG A 522 -36.66 -26.53 -17.74
CA ARG A 522 -37.89 -27.33 -17.72
C ARG A 522 -38.93 -26.92 -18.75
N HIS A 523 -38.90 -25.65 -19.14
CA HIS A 523 -39.84 -25.09 -20.12
C HIS A 523 -39.07 -24.84 -21.41
N ASP A 524 -38.74 -23.59 -21.72
CA ASP A 524 -38.11 -23.21 -22.99
C ASP A 524 -36.75 -22.55 -22.80
N GLN A 525 -35.82 -22.82 -23.72
CA GLN A 525 -34.56 -22.11 -23.85
C GLN A 525 -34.60 -21.21 -25.10
N HIS A 526 -34.37 -19.91 -24.92
CA HIS A 526 -34.23 -18.96 -26.01
C HIS A 526 -32.78 -18.48 -26.08
N LEU A 527 -32.17 -18.56 -27.25
CA LEU A 527 -30.81 -18.06 -27.52
C LEU A 527 -30.83 -17.21 -28.80
N THR A 528 -30.50 -15.94 -28.64
CA THR A 528 -30.27 -15.00 -29.75
C THR A 528 -28.82 -14.59 -29.75
N VAL A 529 -28.17 -14.71 -30.90
CA VAL A 529 -26.82 -14.20 -31.15
C VAL A 529 -26.91 -13.30 -32.36
N ASP A 530 -26.79 -11.99 -32.14
CA ASP A 530 -27.02 -10.99 -33.20
C ASP A 530 -25.94 -11.00 -34.28
N ASN A 531 -24.73 -11.44 -33.93
CA ASN A 531 -23.62 -11.58 -34.85
C ASN A 531 -23.27 -13.06 -35.05
N ASP A 532 -22.11 -13.52 -34.57
CA ASP A 532 -21.58 -14.85 -34.88
C ASP A 532 -21.60 -15.78 -33.66
N ARG A 533 -21.95 -17.06 -33.90
CA ARG A 533 -21.80 -18.15 -32.93
C ARG A 533 -20.70 -19.10 -33.38
N PHE A 534 -19.68 -19.29 -32.53
CA PHE A 534 -18.62 -20.29 -32.72
C PHE A 534 -18.74 -21.39 -31.66
N THR A 535 -18.56 -22.65 -32.03
CA THR A 535 -18.64 -23.78 -31.10
C THR A 535 -17.63 -24.86 -31.49
N ARG A 536 -16.89 -25.39 -30.52
CA ARG A 536 -15.93 -26.49 -30.72
C ARG A 536 -16.10 -27.52 -29.62
N ILE A 537 -16.46 -28.73 -30.00
CA ILE A 537 -16.50 -29.89 -29.11
C ILE A 537 -15.30 -30.76 -29.46
N GLN A 538 -14.43 -31.04 -28.48
CA GLN A 538 -13.20 -31.78 -28.73
C GLN A 538 -13.41 -33.28 -28.92
N ARG A 539 -14.44 -33.84 -28.25
CA ARG A 539 -14.76 -35.27 -28.31
C ARG A 539 -16.08 -35.48 -29.05
N ASN A 540 -17.16 -35.72 -28.33
CA ASN A 540 -18.43 -36.14 -28.91
C ASN A 540 -19.51 -35.08 -28.69
N GLN A 541 -20.28 -34.80 -29.73
CA GLN A 541 -21.52 -34.06 -29.65
C GLN A 541 -22.68 -35.04 -29.87
N HIS A 542 -23.60 -35.11 -28.90
CA HIS A 542 -24.82 -35.88 -29.00
C HIS A 542 -26.01 -34.92 -28.98
N LEU A 543 -26.94 -35.09 -29.92
CA LEU A 543 -28.19 -34.33 -29.97
C LEU A 543 -29.34 -35.33 -30.13
N THR A 544 -30.28 -35.30 -29.19
CA THR A 544 -31.54 -36.04 -29.28
C THR A 544 -32.67 -35.03 -29.23
N VAL A 545 -33.54 -35.05 -30.23
CA VAL A 545 -34.75 -34.24 -30.28
C VAL A 545 -35.91 -35.19 -30.53
N GLU A 546 -36.80 -35.32 -29.55
CA GLU A 546 -37.97 -36.21 -29.63
C GLU A 546 -39.02 -35.71 -30.63
N GLY A 547 -39.12 -34.39 -30.77
CA GLY A 547 -40.02 -33.73 -31.71
C GLY A 547 -39.41 -33.60 -33.11
N GLU A 548 -39.34 -32.36 -33.60
CA GLU A 548 -38.80 -32.05 -34.92
C GLU A 548 -37.60 -31.10 -34.83
N VAL A 549 -36.76 -31.10 -35.87
CA VAL A 549 -35.72 -30.10 -36.10
C VAL A 549 -35.99 -29.39 -37.42
N ARG A 550 -36.04 -28.05 -37.38
CA ARG A 550 -36.15 -27.20 -38.57
C ARG A 550 -34.95 -26.27 -38.64
N SER A 551 -34.28 -26.22 -39.79
CA SER A 551 -33.17 -25.31 -40.04
C SER A 551 -33.39 -24.53 -41.34
N LYS A 552 -33.09 -23.23 -41.30
CA LYS A 552 -33.07 -22.35 -42.47
C LYS A 552 -31.73 -21.62 -42.48
N ILE A 553 -30.88 -21.95 -43.45
CA ILE A 553 -29.62 -21.26 -43.70
C ILE A 553 -29.86 -20.37 -44.93
N ALA A 554 -29.66 -19.05 -44.78
CA ALA A 554 -29.96 -18.09 -45.85
C ALA A 554 -28.93 -18.11 -46.98
N LEU A 555 -27.69 -18.48 -46.67
CA LEU A 555 -26.56 -18.59 -47.59
C LEU A 555 -26.15 -20.07 -47.73
N ASP A 556 -24.86 -20.38 -47.56
CA ASP A 556 -24.33 -21.73 -47.79
C ASP A 556 -24.31 -22.59 -46.51
N SER A 557 -24.52 -23.90 -46.66
CA SER A 557 -24.30 -24.91 -45.62
C SER A 557 -23.26 -25.93 -46.11
N SER A 558 -22.13 -26.02 -45.42
CA SER A 558 -21.02 -26.94 -45.74
C SER A 558 -20.86 -28.00 -44.65
N HIS A 559 -20.73 -29.26 -45.04
CA HIS A 559 -20.53 -30.38 -44.12
C HIS A 559 -19.34 -31.22 -44.58
N GLU A 560 -18.32 -31.32 -43.73
CA GLU A 560 -17.15 -32.17 -43.94
C GLU A 560 -17.10 -33.22 -42.83
N VAL A 561 -17.12 -34.50 -43.22
CA VAL A 561 -17.05 -35.63 -42.27
C VAL A 561 -15.83 -36.46 -42.62
N GLY A 562 -14.83 -36.48 -41.72
CA GLY A 562 -13.55 -37.13 -41.98
C GLY A 562 -13.59 -38.65 -42.15
N ALA A 563 -14.67 -39.31 -41.70
CA ALA A 563 -14.84 -40.76 -41.80
C ALA A 563 -16.12 -41.13 -42.58
N SER A 564 -17.26 -41.28 -41.90
CA SER A 564 -18.51 -41.75 -42.53
C SER A 564 -19.67 -40.84 -42.16
N LEU A 565 -20.40 -40.39 -43.18
CA LEU A 565 -21.71 -39.77 -43.04
C LEU A 565 -22.79 -40.82 -43.31
N GLN A 566 -23.72 -40.99 -42.38
CA GLN A 566 -24.82 -41.96 -42.47
C GLN A 566 -26.16 -41.25 -42.32
N HIS A 567 -27.10 -41.50 -43.23
CA HIS A 567 -28.47 -41.02 -43.14
C HIS A 567 -29.42 -42.21 -43.12
N LYS A 568 -30.24 -42.31 -42.07
CA LYS A 568 -31.36 -43.24 -41.98
C LYS A 568 -32.63 -42.43 -41.81
N VAL A 569 -33.48 -42.43 -42.83
CA VAL A 569 -34.75 -41.70 -42.82
C VAL A 569 -35.89 -42.70 -42.97
N GLY A 570 -36.92 -42.58 -42.13
CA GLY A 570 -37.98 -43.57 -42.04
C GLY A 570 -38.92 -43.63 -43.25
N GLN A 571 -39.04 -42.55 -44.03
CA GLN A 571 -40.01 -42.45 -45.12
C GLN A 571 -39.43 -41.88 -46.42
N ARG A 572 -38.92 -40.65 -46.42
CA ARG A 572 -38.52 -39.94 -47.65
C ARG A 572 -37.30 -39.07 -47.44
N ILE A 573 -36.35 -39.15 -48.37
CA ILE A 573 -35.34 -38.12 -48.60
C ILE A 573 -35.76 -37.35 -49.84
N ALA A 574 -35.85 -36.02 -49.76
CA ALA A 574 -36.12 -35.13 -50.89
C ALA A 574 -34.96 -34.14 -51.01
N VAL A 575 -34.35 -34.08 -52.20
CA VAL A 575 -33.23 -33.17 -52.51
C VAL A 575 -33.59 -32.41 -53.77
N GLU A 576 -33.64 -31.09 -53.67
CA GLU A 576 -33.87 -30.17 -54.77
C GLU A 576 -32.77 -29.13 -54.78
N ALA A 577 -32.18 -28.89 -55.95
CA ALA A 577 -31.17 -27.86 -56.15
C ALA A 577 -31.51 -27.07 -57.42
N GLY A 578 -31.45 -25.74 -57.35
CA GLY A 578 -31.84 -24.88 -58.47
C GLY A 578 -30.90 -24.92 -59.68
N LYS A 579 -29.69 -25.49 -59.55
CA LYS A 579 -28.70 -25.59 -60.63
C LYS A 579 -28.15 -27.00 -60.82
N GLU A 580 -27.63 -27.65 -59.78
CA GLU A 580 -26.89 -28.90 -59.91
C GLU A 580 -26.97 -29.76 -58.63
N ILE A 581 -26.99 -31.09 -58.80
CA ILE A 581 -26.65 -32.08 -57.77
C ILE A 581 -25.44 -32.89 -58.29
N SER A 582 -24.31 -32.87 -57.57
CA SER A 582 -23.08 -33.57 -57.93
C SER A 582 -22.77 -34.67 -56.91
N LEU A 583 -22.74 -35.94 -57.35
CA LEU A 583 -22.43 -37.10 -56.51
C LEU A 583 -21.12 -37.73 -57.01
N LYS A 584 -20.07 -37.68 -56.18
CA LYS A 584 -18.75 -38.22 -56.49
C LYS A 584 -18.26 -39.16 -55.39
N SER A 585 -17.83 -40.37 -55.77
CA SER A 585 -17.18 -41.33 -54.87
C SER A 585 -15.86 -41.79 -55.50
N GLY A 586 -14.82 -41.98 -54.68
CA GLY A 586 -13.50 -42.40 -55.15
C GLY A 586 -13.46 -43.82 -55.70
N ALA A 587 -14.34 -44.71 -55.24
CA ALA A 587 -14.34 -46.12 -55.63
C ALA A 587 -15.67 -46.61 -56.21
N LYS A 588 -16.80 -46.32 -55.56
CA LYS A 588 -18.11 -46.84 -55.97
C LYS A 588 -19.26 -45.93 -55.56
N ILE A 589 -20.24 -45.80 -56.45
CA ILE A 589 -21.59 -45.31 -56.13
C ILE A 589 -22.51 -46.51 -56.33
N VAL A 590 -23.35 -46.79 -55.33
CA VAL A 590 -24.38 -47.84 -55.41
C VAL A 590 -25.72 -47.18 -55.12
N VAL A 591 -26.65 -47.29 -56.06
CA VAL A 591 -28.03 -46.83 -55.92
C VAL A 591 -28.93 -48.04 -56.10
N GLU A 592 -29.66 -48.39 -55.06
CA GLU A 592 -30.56 -49.53 -55.04
C GLU A 592 -31.94 -49.06 -54.58
N ALA A 593 -32.97 -49.52 -55.28
CA ALA A 593 -34.36 -49.28 -54.94
C ALA A 593 -35.10 -50.61 -54.99
N GLY A 594 -35.96 -50.86 -54.00
CA GLY A 594 -36.67 -52.15 -53.88
C GLY A 594 -37.77 -52.37 -54.93
N ALA A 595 -38.29 -51.31 -55.55
CA ALA A 595 -39.39 -51.39 -56.52
C ALA A 595 -39.05 -50.78 -57.88
N GLU A 596 -38.51 -49.56 -57.90
CA GLU A 596 -38.21 -48.83 -59.14
C GLU A 596 -37.04 -47.85 -58.91
N LEU A 597 -36.13 -47.79 -59.88
CA LEU A 597 -35.16 -46.71 -60.04
C LEU A 597 -35.44 -45.97 -61.35
N THR A 598 -35.62 -44.65 -61.29
CA THR A 598 -35.90 -43.81 -62.46
C THR A 598 -34.90 -42.65 -62.55
N LEU A 599 -34.22 -42.53 -63.68
CA LEU A 599 -33.36 -41.40 -64.05
C LEU A 599 -34.02 -40.67 -65.22
N LYS A 600 -34.40 -39.40 -65.03
CA LYS A 600 -35.08 -38.60 -66.06
C LYS A 600 -34.34 -37.30 -66.32
N ALA A 601 -34.10 -36.98 -67.59
CA ALA A 601 -33.52 -35.71 -68.02
C ALA A 601 -34.21 -35.22 -69.29
N GLY A 602 -34.82 -34.03 -69.24
CA GLY A 602 -35.63 -33.50 -70.34
C GLY A 602 -36.75 -34.48 -70.75
N GLY A 603 -36.78 -34.84 -72.03
CA GLY A 603 -37.72 -35.82 -72.60
C GLY A 603 -37.27 -37.29 -72.55
N SER A 604 -36.11 -37.60 -71.96
CA SER A 604 -35.53 -38.94 -71.93
C SER A 604 -35.53 -39.54 -70.51
N PHE A 605 -35.61 -40.86 -70.39
CA PHE A 605 -35.47 -41.57 -69.12
C PHE A 605 -34.81 -42.95 -69.24
N VAL A 606 -34.21 -43.37 -68.13
CA VAL A 606 -33.79 -44.74 -67.85
C VAL A 606 -34.57 -45.21 -66.63
N LYS A 607 -35.35 -46.28 -66.77
CA LYS A 607 -36.10 -46.88 -65.67
C LYS A 607 -35.67 -48.33 -65.47
N VAL A 608 -35.45 -48.73 -64.22
CA VAL A 608 -35.15 -50.09 -63.81
C VAL A 608 -36.23 -50.52 -62.82
N ASP A 609 -37.00 -51.54 -63.19
CA ASP A 609 -38.05 -52.13 -62.38
C ASP A 609 -38.05 -53.66 -62.54
N ALA A 610 -39.04 -54.35 -61.97
CA ALA A 610 -39.18 -55.79 -62.11
C ALA A 610 -39.32 -56.29 -63.57
N GLY A 611 -39.68 -55.40 -64.52
CA GLY A 611 -39.78 -55.69 -65.95
C GLY A 611 -38.47 -55.55 -66.73
N GLY A 612 -37.40 -55.07 -66.08
CA GLY A 612 -36.08 -54.90 -66.68
C GLY A 612 -35.66 -53.44 -66.83
N VAL A 613 -34.76 -53.17 -67.80
CA VAL A 613 -34.22 -51.83 -68.06
C VAL A 613 -34.92 -51.21 -69.27
N HIS A 614 -35.61 -50.08 -69.05
CA HIS A 614 -36.28 -49.30 -70.09
C HIS A 614 -35.43 -48.08 -70.45
N LEU A 615 -34.99 -47.96 -71.70
CA LEU A 615 -34.30 -46.78 -72.23
C LEU A 615 -35.21 -46.08 -73.25
N VAL A 616 -35.65 -44.87 -72.94
CA VAL A 616 -36.62 -44.14 -73.78
C VAL A 616 -36.17 -42.68 -73.97
N GLY A 617 -36.15 -42.22 -75.21
CA GLY A 617 -35.83 -40.84 -75.58
C GLY A 617 -35.88 -40.61 -77.10
N PRO A 618 -35.82 -39.35 -77.57
CA PRO A 618 -35.85 -39.03 -79.01
C PRO A 618 -34.71 -39.66 -79.83
N ALA A 619 -33.55 -39.88 -79.20
CA ALA A 619 -32.41 -40.58 -79.76
C ALA A 619 -31.70 -41.39 -78.67
N ILE A 620 -31.29 -42.62 -78.99
CA ILE A 620 -30.50 -43.50 -78.12
C ILE A 620 -29.13 -43.70 -78.78
N ASN A 621 -28.12 -42.99 -78.27
CA ASN A 621 -26.76 -42.99 -78.82
C ASN A 621 -25.87 -43.98 -78.07
N LEU A 622 -25.62 -45.17 -78.64
CA LEU A 622 -24.71 -46.18 -78.09
C LEU A 622 -23.34 -46.08 -78.75
N ASN A 623 -22.26 -45.94 -77.97
CA ASN A 623 -20.87 -45.81 -78.45
C ASN A 623 -20.63 -44.68 -79.47
N ALA A 624 -21.45 -43.63 -79.50
CA ALA A 624 -21.43 -42.59 -80.53
C ALA A 624 -20.33 -41.52 -80.39
N GLY A 625 -19.44 -41.63 -79.40
CA GLY A 625 -18.48 -40.58 -79.04
C GLY A 625 -19.13 -39.41 -78.28
N GLY A 626 -18.35 -38.74 -77.42
CA GLY A 626 -18.80 -37.65 -76.55
C GLY A 626 -17.99 -37.58 -75.25
N SER A 627 -18.11 -36.48 -74.49
CA SER A 627 -17.56 -36.34 -73.15
C SER A 627 -18.66 -36.46 -72.09
N ALA A 628 -18.37 -37.07 -70.94
CA ALA A 628 -19.29 -37.07 -69.80
C ALA A 628 -19.52 -35.63 -69.29
N GLY A 629 -20.70 -35.38 -68.70
CA GLY A 629 -20.93 -34.14 -67.95
C GLY A 629 -19.99 -34.06 -66.75
N SER A 630 -19.49 -32.86 -66.43
CA SER A 630 -18.66 -32.62 -65.25
C SER A 630 -19.50 -32.00 -64.13
N GLY A 631 -19.46 -32.59 -62.95
CA GLY A 631 -20.05 -32.01 -61.74
C GLY A 631 -19.12 -31.01 -61.05
N SER A 632 -19.66 -29.99 -60.38
CA SER A 632 -18.85 -29.14 -59.50
C SER A 632 -18.21 -29.96 -58.37
N ALA A 633 -16.97 -29.62 -58.02
CA ALA A 633 -16.27 -30.23 -56.88
C ALA A 633 -16.79 -29.66 -55.54
N TYR A 634 -16.48 -30.34 -54.44
CA TYR A 634 -16.74 -29.78 -53.10
C TYR A 634 -15.99 -28.46 -52.93
N GLY A 635 -16.72 -27.39 -52.63
CA GLY A 635 -16.19 -26.03 -52.45
C GLY A 635 -16.59 -25.41 -51.10
N GLY A 636 -16.88 -26.24 -50.09
CA GLY A 636 -17.29 -25.77 -48.78
C GLY A 636 -16.17 -25.04 -48.03
N GLN A 637 -16.55 -24.14 -47.13
CA GLN A 637 -15.61 -23.42 -46.26
C GLN A 637 -15.34 -24.20 -44.97
N LEU A 638 -14.11 -24.12 -44.46
CA LEU A 638 -13.74 -24.70 -43.16
C LEU A 638 -14.37 -23.90 -42.01
N ALA A 639 -14.80 -24.61 -40.96
CA ALA A 639 -15.32 -23.97 -39.76
C ALA A 639 -14.22 -23.17 -39.02
N ALA A 640 -14.53 -21.92 -38.65
CA ALA A 640 -13.65 -21.10 -37.82
C ALA A 640 -13.68 -21.54 -36.35
N ALA A 641 -12.53 -21.46 -35.66
CA ALA A 641 -12.42 -21.83 -34.26
C ALA A 641 -12.97 -20.73 -33.33
N PRO A 642 -13.58 -21.09 -32.18
CA PRO A 642 -13.98 -20.11 -31.18
C PRO A 642 -12.77 -19.39 -30.58
N ARG A 643 -12.99 -18.17 -30.09
CA ARG A 643 -12.01 -17.43 -29.28
C ARG A 643 -11.63 -18.26 -28.04
N MET A 644 -10.35 -18.29 -27.71
CA MET A 644 -9.89 -18.85 -26.44
C MET A 644 -10.06 -17.80 -25.34
N LEU A 645 -10.57 -18.22 -24.18
CA LEU A 645 -10.51 -17.41 -22.96
C LEU A 645 -9.06 -17.05 -22.70
N ALA A 646 -8.77 -15.77 -22.52
CA ALA A 646 -7.48 -15.37 -22.01
C ALA A 646 -7.36 -15.98 -20.60
N GLN A 647 -6.30 -16.73 -20.32
CA GLN A 647 -6.01 -17.09 -18.94
C GLN A 647 -5.95 -15.79 -18.14
N ALA A 648 -6.71 -15.72 -17.05
CA ALA A 648 -6.53 -14.64 -16.09
C ALA A 648 -5.04 -14.56 -15.79
N LYS A 649 -4.42 -13.38 -16.02
CA LYS A 649 -3.03 -13.20 -15.61
C LYS A 649 -2.97 -13.62 -14.15
N PRO A 650 -2.11 -14.57 -13.74
CA PRO A 650 -1.95 -14.88 -12.34
C PRO A 650 -1.72 -13.56 -11.62
N VAL A 651 -2.54 -13.29 -10.60
CA VAL A 651 -2.37 -12.11 -9.75
C VAL A 651 -0.93 -12.15 -9.28
N ALA A 652 -0.14 -11.12 -9.60
CA ALA A 652 1.26 -11.08 -9.21
C ALA A 652 1.37 -11.35 -7.70
N GLU A 653 2.29 -12.25 -7.33
CA GLU A 653 2.59 -12.58 -5.94
C GLU A 653 2.94 -11.28 -5.19
N LEU A 654 2.41 -11.12 -3.98
CA LEU A 654 2.41 -9.84 -3.25
C LEU A 654 3.83 -9.27 -3.03
N VAL A 655 4.05 -8.03 -3.49
CA VAL A 655 5.05 -7.13 -2.90
C VAL A 655 4.30 -6.16 -1.97
N GLN A 656 4.71 -6.08 -0.70
CA GLN A 656 4.13 -5.17 0.27
C GLN A 656 4.35 -3.70 -0.18
N PRO A 657 3.30 -2.88 -0.34
CA PRO A 657 3.47 -1.48 -0.66
C PRO A 657 3.90 -0.68 0.58
N ASP A 658 5.11 -0.11 0.55
CA ASP A 658 5.59 0.81 1.58
C ASP A 658 5.35 2.29 1.24
N ILE A 659 5.24 3.06 2.32
CA ILE A 659 4.48 4.31 2.43
C ILE A 659 5.36 5.53 2.13
N ALA A 660 4.91 6.42 1.24
CA ALA A 660 5.48 7.74 1.05
C ALA A 660 4.71 8.82 1.83
N ALA A 661 5.42 9.67 2.55
CA ALA A 661 4.91 10.95 3.04
C ALA A 661 5.06 11.98 1.90
N SER A 662 3.95 12.56 1.47
CA SER A 662 3.95 13.57 0.42
C SER A 662 4.07 14.98 1.04
N MET A 663 5.05 15.72 0.54
CA MET A 663 5.23 17.18 0.61
C MET A 663 5.93 17.76 1.85
N GLN A 664 6.97 18.55 1.57
CA GLN A 664 7.66 19.44 2.49
C GLN A 664 6.85 20.72 2.69
N SER A 665 6.59 21.13 3.94
CA SER A 665 6.06 22.46 4.27
C SER A 665 6.87 23.09 5.41
N GLY A 666 6.87 24.44 5.43
CA GLY A 666 7.92 25.28 6.01
C GLY A 666 8.11 25.19 7.53
N ALA A 667 9.35 25.48 7.93
CA ALA A 667 9.85 25.42 9.29
C ALA A 667 9.14 26.42 10.22
N ALA A 668 8.70 25.94 11.38
CA ALA A 668 8.33 26.79 12.50
C ALA A 668 9.56 27.61 12.97
N ARG A 669 9.33 28.88 13.36
CA ARG A 669 10.34 29.67 14.08
C ARG A 669 10.58 29.02 15.45
N VAL A 670 11.58 28.16 15.54
CA VAL A 670 12.16 27.74 16.83
C VAL A 670 13.11 28.85 17.26
N ILE A 671 12.76 29.61 18.29
CA ILE A 671 13.70 30.54 18.92
C ILE A 671 14.64 29.70 19.79
N ASP A 672 15.94 29.82 19.53
CA ASP A 672 16.97 29.11 20.27
C ASP A 672 17.05 29.62 21.72
N VAL A 673 17.03 28.70 22.69
CA VAL A 673 17.00 28.98 24.15
C VAL A 673 18.22 29.79 24.58
N ALA A 674 19.32 29.71 23.85
CA ALA A 674 20.52 30.52 24.10
C ALA A 674 20.28 32.04 24.01
N SER A 675 19.14 32.48 23.45
CA SER A 675 18.76 33.90 23.36
C SER A 675 17.80 34.38 24.47
N LEU A 676 17.36 33.51 25.39
CA LEU A 676 16.53 33.91 26.51
C LEU A 676 17.40 34.58 27.60
N PRO A 677 17.08 35.81 28.04
CA PRO A 677 17.84 36.47 29.08
C PRO A 677 17.72 35.66 30.39
N THR A 678 18.87 35.26 30.95
CA THR A 678 18.96 34.85 32.34
C THR A 678 18.27 35.93 33.18
N MET A 679 17.31 35.57 34.03
CA MET A 679 16.61 36.53 34.90
C MET A 679 17.66 37.29 35.75
N MET A 680 18.06 38.46 35.25
CA MET A 680 19.02 39.38 35.82
C MET A 680 18.31 40.73 35.90
N PRO A 681 18.48 41.48 36.99
CA PRO A 681 17.87 42.80 37.09
C PRO A 681 18.35 43.70 35.94
N SER A 682 17.39 44.36 35.31
CA SER A 682 17.56 45.21 34.13
C SER A 682 18.67 46.25 34.31
N SER A 683 19.69 46.20 33.46
CA SER A 683 20.55 47.35 33.17
C SER A 683 21.11 47.19 31.76
N ALA A 684 20.75 48.16 30.92
CA ALA A 684 21.15 48.28 29.53
C ALA A 684 22.66 48.53 29.40
N ASN A 685 23.30 47.88 28.41
CA ASN A 685 24.11 48.61 27.43
C ASN A 685 24.51 47.74 26.23
N ASN A 686 24.38 48.39 25.07
CA ASN A 686 24.78 47.98 23.73
C ASN A 686 26.28 47.75 23.62
N THR A 687 26.67 46.78 22.79
CA THR A 687 27.55 47.00 21.62
C THR A 687 27.53 45.76 20.74
N ALA A 688 26.98 45.93 19.54
CA ALA A 688 27.08 45.00 18.42
C ALA A 688 28.36 45.28 17.62
N ASN A 689 29.04 44.22 17.18
CA ASN A 689 29.78 44.11 15.91
C ASN A 689 30.54 42.78 15.90
N ASP A 690 30.13 41.86 15.05
CA ASP A 690 30.94 41.32 13.95
C ASP A 690 30.24 40.06 13.40
N GLU A 691 29.68 40.21 12.19
CA GLU A 691 29.11 39.13 11.39
C GLU A 691 30.22 38.22 10.84
N PRO A 692 30.18 36.89 11.06
CA PRO A 692 30.96 35.96 10.27
C PRO A 692 30.19 35.55 9.02
N VAL A 693 30.91 35.70 7.91
CA VAL A 693 30.54 35.37 6.53
C VAL A 693 30.00 33.94 6.42
N ALA A 694 28.79 33.82 5.88
CA ALA A 694 28.15 32.55 5.57
C ALA A 694 28.92 31.83 4.44
N GLU A 695 29.42 30.64 4.72
CA GLU A 695 29.83 29.70 3.68
C GLU A 695 28.59 29.30 2.87
N GLU A 696 28.59 29.64 1.57
CA GLU A 696 27.61 29.18 0.60
C GLU A 696 27.53 27.66 0.62
N LYS A 697 26.47 27.11 1.22
CA LYS A 697 26.13 25.69 1.06
C LYS A 697 25.79 25.44 -0.40
N THR A 698 26.70 24.79 -1.13
CA THR A 698 26.43 24.27 -2.46
C THR A 698 25.17 23.38 -2.41
N PRO A 699 24.16 23.61 -3.25
CA PRO A 699 22.90 22.89 -3.19
C PRO A 699 23.10 21.40 -3.38
N GLU A 700 22.49 20.62 -2.50
CA GLU A 700 22.62 19.17 -2.44
C GLU A 700 22.12 18.52 -3.74
N ARG A 701 22.99 17.75 -4.41
CA ARG A 701 22.61 16.98 -5.63
C ARG A 701 21.64 15.86 -5.27
N ILE A 702 20.70 15.59 -6.17
CA ILE A 702 19.74 14.49 -6.03
C ILE A 702 20.49 13.18 -6.13
N LEU A 703 21.18 12.91 -7.25
CA LEU A 703 21.90 11.66 -7.49
C LEU A 703 23.04 11.48 -6.48
N LYS A 704 23.17 10.28 -5.91
CA LYS A 704 24.08 9.96 -4.81
C LYS A 704 25.20 9.00 -5.23
N SER A 705 24.98 8.11 -6.21
CA SER A 705 25.99 7.13 -6.63
C SER A 705 27.19 7.80 -7.29
N ASP A 706 28.41 7.36 -6.96
CA ASP A 706 29.65 7.93 -7.53
C ASP A 706 29.71 7.88 -9.06
N LEU A 707 28.97 6.94 -9.67
CA LEU A 707 28.91 6.77 -11.13
C LEU A 707 28.01 7.80 -11.81
N LEU A 708 26.82 8.07 -11.26
CA LEU A 708 25.81 8.91 -11.90
C LEU A 708 25.83 10.37 -11.39
N LYS A 709 26.22 10.58 -10.12
CA LYS A 709 26.30 11.90 -9.47
C LYS A 709 27.14 12.94 -10.22
N PRO A 710 28.25 12.61 -10.90
CA PRO A 710 29.04 13.62 -11.63
C PRO A 710 28.34 14.22 -12.86
N SER A 711 27.30 13.57 -13.41
CA SER A 711 26.65 14.04 -14.64
C SER A 711 25.59 15.12 -14.36
N ASP A 712 25.79 16.31 -14.93
CA ASP A 712 24.83 17.42 -14.85
C ASP A 712 23.57 17.18 -15.68
N GLU A 713 23.66 16.45 -16.79
CA GLU A 713 22.51 16.09 -17.61
C GLU A 713 21.61 15.03 -16.95
N LEU A 714 22.21 14.03 -16.28
CA LEU A 714 21.43 13.08 -15.47
C LEU A 714 20.81 13.77 -14.25
N GLU A 715 21.50 14.73 -13.63
CA GLU A 715 20.93 15.54 -12.53
C GLU A 715 19.73 16.38 -13.02
N LYS A 716 19.80 16.95 -14.23
CA LYS A 716 18.63 17.59 -14.86
C LYS A 716 17.50 16.61 -15.11
N LEU A 717 17.79 15.38 -15.55
CA LEU A 717 16.75 14.34 -15.72
C LEU A 717 16.10 13.97 -14.37
N ALA A 718 16.89 13.87 -13.29
CA ALA A 718 16.39 13.66 -11.93
C ALA A 718 15.48 14.82 -11.44
N LYS A 719 15.79 16.06 -11.85
CA LYS A 719 14.97 17.27 -11.64
C LYS A 719 13.81 17.43 -12.62
N ARG A 720 13.62 16.49 -13.56
CA ARG A 720 12.62 16.54 -14.64
C ARG A 720 12.80 17.71 -15.62
N GLN A 721 14.05 18.15 -15.78
CA GLN A 721 14.48 19.25 -16.65
C GLN A 721 15.16 18.76 -17.95
N ALA A 722 15.40 17.46 -18.09
CA ALA A 722 15.92 16.84 -19.31
C ALA A 722 14.98 15.75 -19.84
N SER A 723 15.11 15.42 -21.13
CA SER A 723 14.34 14.36 -21.79
C SER A 723 14.85 12.97 -21.44
N ALA A 724 13.94 11.98 -21.43
CA ALA A 724 14.27 10.58 -21.18
C ALA A 724 15.12 9.95 -22.31
N TYR A 725 16.01 9.04 -21.94
CA TYR A 725 16.81 8.24 -22.87
C TYR A 725 16.07 6.98 -23.30
N ARG A 726 16.13 6.67 -24.59
CA ARG A 726 15.43 5.54 -25.22
C ARG A 726 16.25 5.01 -26.40
N GLN A 727 15.77 3.91 -27.00
CA GLN A 727 16.43 3.32 -28.16
C GLN A 727 16.70 4.33 -29.27
N GLY A 728 17.95 4.39 -29.74
CA GLY A 728 18.44 5.33 -30.76
C GLY A 728 19.08 6.62 -30.20
N ASN A 729 19.11 6.83 -28.87
CA ASN A 729 19.93 7.87 -28.28
C ASN A 729 21.41 7.47 -28.24
N HIS A 730 22.30 8.41 -28.56
CA HIS A 730 23.76 8.23 -28.47
C HIS A 730 24.39 9.41 -27.72
N SER A 731 24.97 9.16 -26.53
CA SER A 731 25.64 10.19 -25.72
C SER A 731 26.53 9.58 -24.63
N ASP A 732 27.37 10.41 -23.98
CA ASP A 732 28.18 9.99 -22.84
C ASP A 732 27.31 9.58 -21.62
N GLU A 733 26.11 10.15 -21.46
CA GLU A 733 25.15 9.73 -20.43
C GLU A 733 24.56 8.35 -20.72
N VAL A 734 24.34 8.00 -21.99
CA VAL A 734 23.96 6.63 -22.35
C VAL A 734 25.06 5.67 -21.94
N LYS A 735 26.33 6.04 -22.11
CA LYS A 735 27.46 5.24 -21.65
C LYS A 735 27.46 5.08 -20.13
N LEU A 736 27.17 6.13 -19.35
CA LEU A 736 27.04 6.03 -17.88
C LEU A 736 25.87 5.12 -17.46
N LEU A 737 24.74 5.17 -18.15
CA LEU A 737 23.59 4.29 -17.90
C LEU A 737 23.94 2.81 -18.22
N GLN A 738 24.69 2.57 -19.29
CA GLN A 738 25.21 1.24 -19.63
C GLN A 738 26.24 0.75 -18.60
N GLU A 739 27.15 1.60 -18.14
CA GLU A 739 28.10 1.29 -17.07
C GLU A 739 27.39 0.99 -15.75
N ALA A 740 26.30 1.70 -15.44
CA ALA A 740 25.46 1.41 -14.28
C ALA A 740 24.84 0.01 -14.41
N LEU A 741 24.23 -0.31 -15.54
CA LEU A 741 23.69 -1.65 -15.80
C LEU A 741 24.74 -2.75 -15.70
N ILE A 742 25.92 -2.55 -16.28
CA ILE A 742 27.03 -3.53 -16.19
C ILE A 742 27.45 -3.72 -14.73
N LYS A 743 27.56 -2.63 -13.96
CA LYS A 743 27.93 -2.68 -12.54
C LYS A 743 26.86 -3.37 -11.68
N LEU A 744 25.60 -3.24 -12.07
CA LEU A 744 24.46 -3.97 -11.48
C LEU A 744 24.33 -5.41 -12.04
N GLY A 745 25.25 -5.91 -12.87
CA GLY A 745 25.28 -7.31 -13.31
C GLY A 745 24.55 -7.65 -14.62
N PHE A 746 24.08 -6.66 -15.39
CA PHE A 746 23.44 -6.91 -16.69
C PHE A 746 24.47 -7.11 -17.81
N ASP A 747 24.27 -8.13 -18.66
CA ASP A 747 25.11 -8.37 -19.84
C ASP A 747 24.64 -7.54 -21.05
N LEU A 748 25.41 -6.51 -21.40
CA LEU A 748 25.19 -5.71 -22.62
C LEU A 748 25.88 -6.28 -23.87
N GLY A 749 26.48 -7.47 -23.78
CA GLY A 749 27.23 -8.13 -24.85
C GLY A 749 28.61 -7.55 -25.09
N LYS A 750 29.24 -7.98 -26.21
CA LYS A 750 30.63 -7.60 -26.56
C LYS A 750 30.87 -6.09 -26.71
N ALA A 751 29.84 -5.31 -27.03
CA ALA A 751 29.97 -3.86 -27.17
C ALA A 751 30.14 -3.17 -25.82
N GLY A 752 29.62 -3.75 -24.73
CA GLY A 752 29.69 -3.17 -23.39
C GLY A 752 29.00 -1.81 -23.32
N ALA A 753 29.64 -0.85 -22.67
CA ALA A 753 29.21 0.54 -22.63
C ALA A 753 29.84 1.34 -23.78
N ASP A 754 29.15 1.41 -24.91
CA ASP A 754 29.58 2.06 -26.15
C ASP A 754 28.94 3.44 -26.38
N GLY A 755 28.00 3.84 -25.52
CA GLY A 755 27.26 5.10 -25.60
C GLY A 755 26.11 5.07 -26.60
N ASP A 756 25.80 3.95 -27.26
CA ASP A 756 24.62 3.79 -28.14
C ASP A 756 23.50 3.00 -27.44
N PHE A 757 22.33 3.61 -27.31
CA PHE A 757 21.16 2.97 -26.70
C PHE A 757 20.53 1.98 -27.70
N GLY A 758 21.18 0.82 -27.84
CA GLY A 758 20.75 -0.26 -28.72
C GLY A 758 19.66 -1.16 -28.13
N SER A 759 19.32 -2.23 -28.85
CA SER A 759 18.32 -3.21 -28.41
C SER A 759 18.71 -3.93 -27.12
N LYS A 760 20.00 -4.24 -26.93
CA LYS A 760 20.49 -4.87 -25.69
C LYS A 760 20.34 -3.95 -24.47
N THR A 761 20.67 -2.67 -24.61
CA THR A 761 20.47 -1.68 -23.55
C THR A 761 18.98 -1.55 -23.21
N LYS A 762 18.11 -1.50 -24.23
CA LYS A 762 16.66 -1.52 -24.02
C LYS A 762 16.20 -2.75 -23.23
N THR A 763 16.64 -3.94 -23.62
CA THR A 763 16.28 -5.19 -22.93
C THR A 763 16.80 -5.22 -21.49
N ALA A 764 18.02 -4.74 -21.24
CA ALA A 764 18.57 -4.64 -19.89
C ALA A 764 17.80 -3.65 -19.01
N ILE A 765 17.35 -2.51 -19.58
CA ILE A 765 16.46 -1.58 -18.87
C ILE A 765 15.10 -2.22 -18.60
N GLU A 766 14.49 -2.91 -19.56
CA GLU A 766 13.22 -3.63 -19.35
C GLU A 766 13.37 -4.69 -18.25
N GLN A 767 14.48 -5.43 -18.24
CA GLN A 767 14.78 -6.40 -17.19
C GLN A 767 14.97 -5.74 -15.83
N PHE A 768 15.72 -4.64 -15.76
CA PHE A 768 15.89 -3.86 -14.54
C PHE A 768 14.57 -3.29 -14.03
N GLN A 769 13.76 -2.69 -14.91
CA GLN A 769 12.43 -2.17 -14.55
C GLN A 769 11.50 -3.26 -14.03
N LYS A 770 11.71 -4.50 -14.47
CA LYS A 770 10.96 -5.67 -14.05
C LYS A 770 11.50 -6.30 -12.77
N SER A 771 12.81 -6.29 -12.54
CA SER A 771 13.48 -7.06 -11.50
C SER A 771 13.85 -6.26 -10.26
N TYR A 772 14.21 -4.98 -10.40
CA TYR A 772 14.62 -4.16 -9.29
C TYR A 772 13.42 -3.67 -8.49
N GLN A 773 13.49 -3.85 -7.18
CA GLN A 773 12.55 -3.27 -6.22
C GLN A 773 13.26 -2.13 -5.49
N PRO A 774 12.83 -0.87 -5.66
CA PRO A 774 13.37 0.27 -4.94
C PRO A 774 13.46 0.02 -3.44
N SER A 775 14.63 0.24 -2.83
CA SER A 775 14.76 0.19 -1.36
C SER A 775 14.20 1.45 -0.69
N HIS A 776 14.09 2.55 -1.46
CA HIS A 776 13.76 3.89 -0.98
C HIS A 776 14.67 4.41 0.16
N GLN A 777 15.87 3.83 0.33
CA GLN A 777 16.87 4.31 1.29
C GLN A 777 17.60 5.54 0.79
N THR A 778 17.87 5.63 -0.52
CA THR A 778 18.66 6.71 -1.13
C THR A 778 17.74 7.79 -1.69
N HIS A 779 16.69 7.40 -2.41
CA HIS A 779 15.70 8.29 -3.00
C HIS A 779 14.32 8.00 -2.43
N PRO A 780 13.88 8.76 -1.42
CA PRO A 780 12.50 8.70 -0.96
C PRO A 780 11.58 9.13 -2.12
N SER A 781 10.47 8.41 -2.35
CA SER A 781 9.34 8.87 -3.17
C SER A 781 9.48 8.93 -4.71
N TYR A 782 10.15 7.96 -5.33
CA TYR A 782 10.06 7.75 -6.79
C TYR A 782 9.36 6.44 -7.14
N SER A 783 8.93 6.30 -8.40
CA SER A 783 8.47 5.02 -8.97
C SER A 783 9.22 4.81 -10.27
N ILE A 784 9.68 3.58 -10.51
CA ILE A 784 10.40 3.20 -11.72
C ILE A 784 9.57 3.49 -12.99
N GLY A 785 8.25 3.32 -12.91
CA GLY A 785 7.33 3.49 -14.04
C GLY A 785 6.99 2.16 -14.73
N ALA A 786 6.46 2.24 -15.95
CA ALA A 786 6.13 1.05 -16.75
C ALA A 786 7.41 0.37 -17.28
N VAL A 787 7.33 -0.95 -17.52
CA VAL A 787 8.39 -1.69 -18.23
C VAL A 787 8.32 -1.33 -19.71
N ASP A 788 9.07 -0.32 -20.12
CA ASP A 788 9.05 0.25 -21.47
C ASP A 788 10.44 0.34 -22.13
N GLY A 789 11.51 0.06 -21.37
CA GLY A 789 12.88 0.17 -21.85
C GLY A 789 13.37 1.62 -21.97
N ILE A 790 12.70 2.58 -21.33
CA ILE A 790 13.01 4.01 -21.36
C ILE A 790 13.57 4.45 -19.99
N VAL A 791 14.66 5.22 -20.02
CA VAL A 791 15.25 5.82 -18.82
C VAL A 791 14.69 7.23 -18.63
N GLY A 792 13.56 7.31 -17.92
CA GLY A 792 13.04 8.56 -17.36
C GLY A 792 13.56 8.83 -15.94
N LYS A 793 12.99 9.83 -15.26
CA LYS A 793 13.31 10.14 -13.85
C LYS A 793 13.21 8.90 -12.94
N GLY A 794 12.13 8.12 -13.09
CA GLY A 794 11.87 6.93 -12.30
C GLY A 794 12.99 5.90 -12.41
N THR A 795 13.24 5.42 -13.63
CA THR A 795 14.31 4.47 -13.93
C THR A 795 15.70 5.00 -13.52
N LEU A 796 15.99 6.29 -13.71
CA LEU A 796 17.27 6.88 -13.34
C LEU A 796 17.50 6.87 -11.82
N LEU A 797 16.50 7.29 -11.03
CA LEU A 797 16.60 7.27 -9.57
C LEU A 797 16.71 5.83 -9.05
N ALA A 798 16.08 4.87 -9.72
CA ALA A 798 16.26 3.46 -9.40
C ALA A 798 17.65 2.93 -9.69
N LEU A 799 18.25 3.28 -10.83
CA LEU A 799 19.64 2.90 -11.12
C LEU A 799 20.59 3.49 -10.08
N ASP A 800 20.38 4.75 -9.69
CA ASP A 800 21.19 5.42 -8.68
C ASP A 800 21.05 4.78 -7.28
N GLU A 801 19.83 4.44 -6.87
CA GLU A 801 19.57 3.73 -5.61
C GLU A 801 20.14 2.31 -5.63
N ALA A 802 19.95 1.55 -6.71
CA ALA A 802 20.48 0.20 -6.86
C ALA A 802 22.02 0.19 -6.72
N LEU A 803 22.70 1.21 -7.26
CA LEU A 803 24.15 1.38 -7.11
C LEU A 803 24.55 1.71 -5.67
N MET A 804 23.74 2.49 -4.95
CA MET A 804 23.99 2.85 -3.55
C MET A 804 23.72 1.69 -2.58
N ASP A 805 22.70 0.89 -2.86
CA ASP A 805 22.36 -0.31 -2.10
C ASP A 805 23.36 -1.45 -2.34
N GLY A 806 24.21 -1.33 -3.37
CA GLY A 806 25.06 -2.42 -3.84
C GLY A 806 24.23 -3.58 -4.41
N TRP A 807 23.02 -3.29 -4.91
CA TRP A 807 22.17 -4.30 -5.53
C TRP A 807 22.86 -4.84 -6.78
N VAL A 808 22.89 -6.15 -6.90
CA VAL A 808 23.32 -6.82 -8.12
C VAL A 808 22.12 -7.59 -8.62
N TYR A 809 21.87 -7.52 -9.92
CA TYR A 809 20.95 -8.40 -10.60
C TYR A 809 21.50 -9.82 -10.49
N GLU A 810 21.09 -10.50 -9.43
CA GLU A 810 21.18 -11.93 -9.32
C GLU A 810 20.23 -12.48 -10.37
N ASN A 811 20.77 -13.21 -11.36
CA ASN A 811 19.96 -14.07 -12.22
C ASN A 811 19.29 -15.08 -11.27
N ASN A 812 18.13 -14.69 -10.77
CA ASN A 812 17.46 -15.32 -9.65
C ASN A 812 17.10 -16.73 -10.11
N ILE A 813 17.84 -17.71 -9.57
CA ILE A 813 17.61 -19.14 -9.68
C ILE A 813 17.49 -19.56 -11.15
N TYR A 814 18.55 -20.14 -11.73
CA TYR A 814 18.41 -20.88 -12.99
C TYR A 814 17.19 -21.80 -12.84
N GLN A 815 16.03 -21.39 -13.37
CA GLN A 815 14.93 -22.30 -13.57
C GLN A 815 15.50 -23.22 -14.62
N ILE A 816 16.05 -24.34 -14.15
CA ILE A 816 16.54 -25.39 -14.99
C ILE A 816 15.33 -25.79 -15.82
N TRP A 817 15.37 -25.45 -17.10
CA TRP A 817 14.35 -25.84 -18.04
C TRP A 817 14.29 -27.37 -18.02
N PRO A 818 13.11 -27.97 -17.79
CA PRO A 818 12.98 -29.41 -17.93
C PRO A 818 13.25 -29.76 -19.40
N LEU A 819 14.38 -30.41 -19.66
CA LEU A 819 14.74 -30.86 -21.00
C LEU A 819 13.58 -31.65 -21.61
N GLY A 820 13.32 -31.52 -22.92
CA GLY A 820 12.23 -32.24 -23.58
C GLY A 820 10.83 -31.62 -23.44
N LYS A 821 10.65 -30.55 -22.67
CA LYS A 821 9.35 -29.90 -22.43
C LYS A 821 8.73 -29.30 -23.69
N THR A 822 9.53 -28.75 -24.62
CA THR A 822 9.04 -28.31 -25.94
C THR A 822 8.45 -29.49 -26.71
N SER A 823 9.09 -30.66 -26.67
CA SER A 823 8.62 -31.85 -27.38
C SER A 823 7.33 -32.41 -26.78
N GLU A 824 7.20 -32.44 -25.44
CA GLU A 824 6.00 -32.94 -24.74
C GLU A 824 4.71 -32.25 -25.22
N LYS A 825 4.79 -30.94 -25.48
CA LYS A 825 3.68 -30.16 -26.05
C LYS A 825 3.17 -30.73 -27.37
N TYR A 826 4.07 -31.18 -28.25
CA TYR A 826 3.72 -31.68 -29.58
C TYR A 826 3.39 -33.18 -29.60
N GLU A 827 3.97 -33.97 -28.71
CA GLU A 827 3.77 -35.43 -28.69
C GLU A 827 2.52 -35.84 -27.87
N SER A 828 2.28 -35.23 -26.70
CA SER A 828 1.16 -35.61 -25.83
C SER A 828 0.22 -34.46 -25.47
N ALA A 829 0.53 -33.22 -25.87
CA ALA A 829 -0.16 -32.01 -25.40
C ALA A 829 -0.16 -31.88 -23.86
N GLY A 830 0.83 -32.46 -23.18
CA GLY A 830 0.93 -32.42 -21.72
C GLY A 830 -0.09 -33.30 -20.98
N ARG A 831 -0.73 -34.26 -21.67
CA ARG A 831 -1.76 -35.15 -21.07
C ARG A 831 -1.24 -36.14 -20.01
N GLY A 832 0.06 -36.13 -19.72
CA GLY A 832 0.68 -36.88 -18.64
C GLY A 832 1.03 -38.34 -18.97
N PRO A 833 1.65 -39.05 -18.01
CA PRO A 833 2.30 -40.34 -18.24
C PRO A 833 1.32 -41.50 -18.43
N GLY A 834 0.05 -41.33 -18.05
CA GLY A 834 -1.00 -42.34 -18.20
C GLY A 834 -1.71 -42.30 -19.55
N VAL A 835 -1.36 -41.38 -20.46
CA VAL A 835 -2.10 -41.21 -21.71
C VAL A 835 -1.86 -42.42 -22.63
N ILE A 836 -2.94 -42.89 -23.27
CA ILE A 836 -2.91 -44.01 -24.22
C ILE A 836 -3.67 -43.57 -25.46
N SER A 837 -3.03 -43.67 -26.62
CA SER A 837 -3.69 -43.57 -27.93
C SER A 837 -3.93 -44.98 -28.45
N THR A 838 -5.17 -45.28 -28.86
CA THR A 838 -5.55 -46.62 -29.31
C THR A 838 -4.86 -47.05 -30.61
N GLY A 839 -4.40 -46.10 -31.42
CA GLY A 839 -3.64 -46.36 -32.65
C GLY A 839 -4.37 -47.22 -33.69
N ASN A 840 -5.71 -47.23 -33.66
CA ASN A 840 -6.53 -48.03 -34.57
C ASN A 840 -6.29 -47.59 -36.03
N GLY A 841 -5.54 -48.40 -36.78
CA GLY A 841 -5.19 -48.15 -38.18
C GLY A 841 -3.80 -47.53 -38.41
N ASP A 842 -3.10 -47.14 -37.35
CA ASP A 842 -1.78 -46.55 -37.45
C ASP A 842 -0.68 -47.62 -37.52
N TYR A 843 0.34 -47.42 -38.35
CA TYR A 843 1.48 -48.34 -38.48
C TYR A 843 2.16 -48.65 -37.14
N GLY A 844 2.17 -47.68 -36.23
CA GLY A 844 2.72 -47.79 -34.88
C GLY A 844 1.85 -48.56 -33.87
N GLY A 845 0.58 -48.86 -34.18
CA GLY A 845 -0.35 -49.41 -33.21
C GLY A 845 -0.59 -48.46 -32.04
N ALA A 846 -1.00 -49.00 -30.88
CA ALA A 846 -1.27 -48.19 -29.70
C ALA A 846 0.01 -47.48 -29.19
N SER A 847 -0.15 -46.24 -28.71
CA SER A 847 0.95 -45.41 -28.23
C SER A 847 0.73 -44.98 -26.78
N TYR A 848 1.80 -45.00 -25.98
CA TYR A 848 1.71 -44.89 -24.52
C TYR A 848 2.57 -43.75 -23.95
N GLY A 849 2.04 -43.04 -22.95
CA GLY A 849 2.80 -42.10 -22.12
C GLY A 849 3.05 -40.72 -22.72
N CYS A 850 3.84 -39.91 -22.00
CA CYS A 850 4.14 -38.50 -22.32
C CYS A 850 4.76 -38.31 -23.71
N TYR A 851 5.39 -39.37 -24.24
CA TYR A 851 6.12 -39.38 -25.51
C TYR A 851 5.56 -40.38 -26.54
N GLN A 852 4.33 -40.87 -26.34
CA GLN A 852 3.61 -41.71 -27.30
C GLN A 852 4.41 -42.93 -27.81
N MET A 853 4.97 -43.71 -26.88
CA MET A 853 5.76 -44.91 -27.18
C MET A 853 4.91 -45.97 -27.89
N SER A 854 5.22 -46.24 -29.16
CA SER A 854 4.48 -47.16 -30.02
C SER A 854 4.62 -48.63 -29.63
N SER A 855 3.51 -49.37 -29.69
CA SER A 855 3.44 -50.82 -29.48
C SER A 855 4.01 -51.63 -30.63
N ASN A 856 3.67 -51.31 -31.88
CA ASN A 856 4.10 -52.11 -33.02
C ASN A 856 5.57 -51.90 -33.37
N LEU A 857 6.11 -50.71 -33.10
CA LEU A 857 7.55 -50.44 -33.26
C LEU A 857 8.39 -50.99 -32.11
N GLY A 858 7.76 -51.60 -31.09
CA GLY A 858 8.47 -52.22 -29.98
C GLY A 858 8.97 -51.23 -28.92
N VAL A 859 8.59 -49.96 -28.98
CA VAL A 859 9.15 -48.90 -28.12
C VAL A 859 8.65 -49.04 -26.69
N VAL A 860 7.34 -49.24 -26.51
CA VAL A 860 6.75 -49.42 -25.16
C VAL A 860 7.26 -50.72 -24.50
N GLN A 861 7.53 -51.76 -25.29
CA GLN A 861 8.11 -53.01 -24.80
C GLN A 861 9.54 -52.80 -24.30
N LYS A 862 10.36 -52.04 -25.04
CA LYS A 862 11.72 -51.67 -24.60
C LYS A 862 11.69 -50.82 -23.33
N TYR A 863 10.77 -49.87 -23.25
CA TYR A 863 10.57 -49.07 -22.03
C TYR A 863 10.25 -49.97 -20.84
N ILE A 864 9.25 -50.85 -20.96
CA ILE A 864 8.86 -51.78 -19.89
C ILE A 864 10.02 -52.68 -19.48
N GLN A 865 10.83 -53.17 -20.42
CA GLN A 865 11.99 -53.99 -20.08
C GLN A 865 13.02 -53.25 -19.21
N SER A 866 13.13 -51.93 -19.35
CA SER A 866 13.99 -51.07 -18.54
C SER A 866 13.30 -50.46 -17.31
N SER A 867 11.98 -50.58 -17.21
CA SER A 867 11.18 -49.92 -16.20
C SER A 867 11.21 -50.69 -14.87
N LYS A 868 11.26 -49.97 -13.75
CA LYS A 868 11.05 -50.53 -12.42
C LYS A 868 9.64 -51.12 -12.24
N PHE A 869 8.69 -50.71 -13.08
CA PHE A 869 7.33 -51.24 -13.08
C PHE A 869 7.16 -52.50 -13.96
N LYS A 870 8.25 -53.06 -14.50
CA LYS A 870 8.22 -54.23 -15.39
C LYS A 870 7.37 -55.38 -14.87
N GLU A 871 7.44 -55.67 -13.56
CA GLU A 871 6.74 -56.79 -12.94
C GLU A 871 5.21 -56.66 -13.03
N PHE A 872 4.68 -55.43 -13.00
CA PHE A 872 3.24 -55.17 -13.16
C PHE A 872 2.73 -55.58 -14.54
N PHE A 873 3.61 -55.59 -15.56
CA PHE A 873 3.27 -55.96 -16.94
C PHE A 873 3.57 -57.43 -17.27
N SER A 874 3.91 -58.26 -16.27
CA SER A 874 4.24 -59.67 -16.51
C SER A 874 3.07 -60.44 -17.14
N GLY A 875 3.31 -61.06 -18.30
CA GLY A 875 2.29 -61.78 -19.07
C GLY A 875 1.31 -60.91 -19.85
N LEU A 876 1.45 -59.57 -19.80
CA LEU A 876 0.58 -58.65 -20.53
C LEU A 876 1.23 -58.18 -21.82
N ASN A 877 0.46 -58.14 -22.90
CA ASN A 877 0.90 -57.61 -24.19
C ASN A 877 0.37 -56.17 -24.37
N PRO A 878 1.19 -55.21 -24.84
CA PRO A 878 0.71 -53.89 -25.22
C PRO A 878 -0.44 -53.96 -26.23
N ALA A 879 -1.29 -52.93 -26.24
CA ALA A 879 -2.51 -52.83 -27.05
C ALA A 879 -3.65 -53.79 -26.64
N THR A 880 -3.59 -54.33 -25.41
CA THR A 880 -4.68 -55.08 -24.79
C THR A 880 -5.38 -54.25 -23.71
N LYS A 881 -6.63 -54.58 -23.41
CA LYS A 881 -7.40 -53.86 -22.38
C LYS A 881 -6.73 -54.00 -21.01
N GLU A 882 -6.24 -55.19 -20.70
CA GLU A 882 -5.57 -55.55 -19.45
C GLU A 882 -4.29 -54.74 -19.27
N PHE A 883 -3.48 -54.61 -20.33
CA PHE A 883 -2.28 -53.79 -20.33
C PHE A 883 -2.60 -52.29 -20.11
N ASN A 884 -3.64 -51.78 -20.77
CA ASN A 884 -4.04 -50.37 -20.65
C ASN A 884 -4.47 -50.01 -19.23
N VAL A 885 -5.20 -50.92 -18.57
CA VAL A 885 -5.63 -50.75 -17.17
C VAL A 885 -4.41 -50.66 -16.27
N VAL A 886 -3.44 -51.57 -16.40
CA VAL A 886 -2.20 -51.53 -15.60
C VAL A 886 -1.40 -50.25 -15.86
N TRP A 887 -1.31 -49.81 -17.11
CA TRP A 887 -0.60 -48.56 -17.46
C TRP A 887 -1.24 -47.33 -16.80
N GLN A 888 -2.56 -47.19 -16.87
CA GLN A 888 -3.30 -46.08 -16.26
C GLN A 888 -3.25 -46.12 -14.74
N ASP A 889 -3.32 -47.32 -14.16
CA ASP A 889 -3.26 -47.51 -12.72
C ASP A 889 -1.88 -47.17 -12.14
N ILE A 890 -0.78 -47.57 -12.79
CA ILE A 890 0.57 -47.10 -12.42
C ILE A 890 0.67 -45.57 -12.51
N ALA A 891 0.15 -44.97 -13.59
CA ALA A 891 0.15 -43.52 -13.74
C ALA A 891 -0.68 -42.80 -12.67
N SER A 892 -1.75 -43.42 -12.18
CA SER A 892 -2.55 -42.89 -11.07
C SER A 892 -1.84 -43.05 -9.72
N ARG A 893 -1.13 -44.16 -9.51
CA ARG A 893 -0.47 -44.48 -8.23
C ARG A 893 0.88 -43.80 -8.05
N TYR A 894 1.64 -43.62 -9.14
CA TYR A 894 2.99 -43.08 -9.16
C TYR A 894 3.16 -42.01 -10.26
N PRO A 895 2.36 -40.92 -10.24
CA PRO A 895 2.28 -39.99 -11.37
C PRO A 895 3.60 -39.26 -11.65
N GLN A 896 4.38 -38.93 -10.62
CA GLN A 896 5.65 -38.22 -10.78
C GLN A 896 6.75 -39.18 -11.22
N GLU A 897 6.88 -40.32 -10.53
CA GLU A 897 7.93 -41.30 -10.82
C GLU A 897 7.74 -41.98 -12.18
N PHE A 898 6.48 -42.22 -12.59
CA PHE A 898 6.18 -42.80 -13.90
C PHE A 898 6.45 -41.80 -15.02
N ARG A 899 6.14 -40.50 -14.82
CA ARG A 899 6.55 -39.43 -15.75
C ARG A 899 8.07 -39.35 -15.87
N GLU A 900 8.77 -39.30 -14.74
CA GLU A 900 10.23 -39.17 -14.73
C GLU A 900 10.91 -40.36 -15.41
N GLU A 901 10.43 -41.59 -15.18
CA GLU A 901 11.02 -42.77 -15.84
C GLU A 901 10.81 -42.78 -17.36
N GLN A 902 9.62 -42.36 -17.82
CA GLN A 902 9.36 -42.19 -19.26
C GLN A 902 10.26 -41.10 -19.86
N HIS A 903 10.44 -40.00 -19.14
CA HIS A 903 11.35 -38.91 -19.52
C HIS A 903 12.80 -39.42 -19.65
N GLN A 904 13.32 -40.11 -18.63
CA GLN A 904 14.67 -40.68 -18.64
C GLN A 904 14.87 -41.74 -19.73
N PHE A 905 13.86 -42.56 -20.00
CA PHE A 905 13.91 -43.53 -21.09
C PHE A 905 14.07 -42.85 -22.45
N ILE A 906 13.30 -41.79 -22.72
CA ILE A 906 13.38 -41.04 -23.98
C ILE A 906 14.69 -40.26 -24.07
N LYS A 907 15.16 -39.67 -22.97
CA LYS A 907 16.49 -39.05 -22.89
C LYS A 907 17.57 -40.00 -23.40
N ARG A 908 17.64 -41.20 -22.82
CA ARG A 908 18.65 -42.21 -23.15
C ARG A 908 18.53 -42.77 -24.56
N THR A 909 17.32 -42.93 -25.07
CA THR A 909 17.07 -43.61 -26.36
C THR A 909 17.00 -42.68 -27.56
N HIS A 910 16.82 -41.36 -27.34
CA HIS A 910 16.69 -40.38 -28.41
C HIS A 910 17.72 -39.27 -28.25
N TYR A 911 17.62 -38.48 -27.18
CA TYR A 911 18.44 -37.28 -27.00
C TYR A 911 19.94 -37.60 -26.82
N ASP A 912 20.30 -38.48 -25.89
CA ASP A 912 21.70 -38.82 -25.60
C ASP A 912 22.36 -39.50 -26.83
N ILE A 913 21.59 -40.34 -27.56
CA ILE A 913 22.06 -40.95 -28.81
C ILE A 913 22.31 -39.87 -29.87
N GLN A 914 21.42 -38.88 -29.97
CA GLN A 914 21.53 -37.81 -30.95
C GLN A 914 22.73 -36.88 -30.62
N ILE A 915 22.95 -36.57 -29.36
CA ILE A 915 24.15 -35.83 -28.90
C ILE A 915 25.43 -36.60 -29.28
N GLY A 916 25.48 -37.91 -29.00
CA GLY A 916 26.62 -38.75 -29.40
C GLY A 916 26.82 -38.82 -30.92
N HIS A 917 25.73 -38.89 -31.69
CA HIS A 917 25.76 -38.91 -33.15
C HIS A 917 26.25 -37.59 -33.74
N LEU A 918 25.79 -36.45 -33.21
CA LEU A 918 26.24 -35.11 -33.60
C LEU A 918 27.71 -34.88 -33.25
N ARG A 919 28.15 -35.33 -32.07
CA ARG A 919 29.56 -35.33 -31.69
C ARG A 919 30.42 -36.12 -32.68
N GLY A 920 29.98 -37.30 -33.09
CA GLY A 920 30.65 -38.10 -34.12
C GLY A 920 30.70 -37.44 -35.51
N LYS A 921 29.89 -36.40 -35.74
CA LYS A 921 29.88 -35.58 -36.96
C LYS A 921 30.65 -34.26 -36.80
N GLY A 922 31.32 -34.04 -35.67
CA GLY A 922 32.07 -32.80 -35.38
C GLY A 922 31.21 -31.63 -34.92
N LEU A 923 29.93 -31.85 -34.56
CA LEU A 923 29.05 -30.84 -33.99
C LEU A 923 29.03 -30.98 -32.46
N LEU A 924 29.71 -30.08 -31.78
CA LEU A 924 29.88 -30.09 -30.32
C LEU A 924 28.97 -29.03 -29.68
N PHE A 925 27.99 -29.48 -28.88
CA PHE A 925 27.11 -28.63 -28.08
C PHE A 925 27.46 -28.82 -26.60
N GLU A 926 28.44 -28.06 -26.09
CA GLU A 926 28.98 -28.19 -24.72
C GLU A 926 28.37 -27.21 -23.70
N HIS A 927 27.65 -26.18 -24.16
CA HIS A 927 26.91 -25.26 -23.30
C HIS A 927 25.66 -25.93 -22.70
N ASN A 928 24.99 -25.32 -21.72
CA ASN A 928 23.74 -25.85 -21.14
C ASN A 928 22.47 -25.15 -21.68
N ARG A 929 22.53 -24.37 -22.76
CA ARG A 929 21.41 -23.52 -23.19
C ARG A 929 20.16 -24.32 -23.61
N ALA A 930 19.04 -24.05 -22.94
CA ALA A 930 17.83 -24.85 -23.03
C ALA A 930 17.27 -24.94 -24.45
N ALA A 931 17.27 -23.83 -25.19
CA ALA A 931 16.67 -23.77 -26.51
C ALA A 931 17.32 -24.73 -27.51
N VAL A 932 18.65 -24.80 -27.55
CA VAL A 932 19.36 -25.72 -28.45
C VAL A 932 19.22 -27.18 -28.00
N HIS A 933 19.28 -27.45 -26.71
CA HIS A 933 19.12 -28.82 -26.22
C HIS A 933 17.69 -29.35 -26.41
N ASP A 934 16.67 -28.50 -26.25
CA ASP A 934 15.28 -28.89 -26.47
C ASP A 934 14.94 -29.01 -27.97
N LEU A 935 15.61 -28.22 -28.83
CA LEU A 935 15.62 -28.42 -30.28
C LEU A 935 16.20 -29.79 -30.65
N ILE A 936 17.36 -30.16 -30.08
CA ILE A 936 18.00 -31.45 -30.32
C ILE A 936 17.08 -32.58 -29.84
N TRP A 937 16.52 -32.44 -28.63
CA TRP A 937 15.58 -33.41 -28.07
C TRP A 937 14.37 -33.59 -28.98
N SER A 938 13.63 -32.52 -29.30
CA SER A 938 12.41 -32.64 -30.09
C SER A 938 12.68 -33.19 -31.48
N THR A 939 13.80 -32.80 -32.11
CA THR A 939 14.22 -33.34 -33.40
C THR A 939 14.57 -34.82 -33.31
N SER A 940 15.20 -35.25 -32.22
CA SER A 940 15.54 -36.65 -31.97
C SER A 940 14.31 -37.51 -31.72
N VAL A 941 13.27 -36.98 -31.05
CA VAL A 941 11.99 -37.67 -30.83
C VAL A 941 11.22 -37.79 -32.15
N GLN A 942 11.17 -36.72 -32.94
CA GLN A 942 10.40 -36.71 -34.20
C GLN A 942 11.05 -37.51 -35.33
N PHE A 943 12.38 -37.52 -35.43
CA PHE A 943 13.11 -38.13 -36.56
C PHE A 943 14.02 -39.30 -36.15
N GLY A 944 14.02 -39.68 -34.87
CA GLY A 944 14.86 -40.74 -34.30
C GLY A 944 16.22 -40.22 -33.80
N GLY A 945 16.77 -40.89 -32.79
CA GLY A 945 18.01 -40.51 -32.10
C GLY A 945 19.32 -40.59 -32.89
N ARG A 946 19.30 -40.90 -34.20
CA ARG A 946 20.48 -40.86 -35.09
C ARG A 946 20.20 -40.08 -36.37
N THR A 947 19.25 -39.16 -36.31
CA THR A 947 18.87 -38.39 -37.49
C THR A 947 20.02 -37.51 -37.96
N ASN A 948 20.26 -37.48 -39.28
CA ASN A 948 21.21 -36.55 -39.88
C ASN A 948 20.58 -35.16 -40.12
N LEU A 949 19.34 -34.91 -39.68
CA LEU A 949 18.63 -33.67 -39.99
C LEU A 949 19.37 -32.43 -39.51
N ILE A 950 19.78 -32.43 -38.23
CA ILE A 950 20.51 -31.30 -37.63
C ILE A 950 21.85 -31.10 -38.35
N PHE A 951 22.58 -32.19 -38.60
CA PHE A 951 23.83 -32.14 -39.37
C PHE A 951 23.62 -31.56 -40.78
N ASN A 952 22.59 -32.00 -41.50
CA ASN A 952 22.30 -31.53 -42.84
C ASN A 952 21.86 -30.06 -42.87
N ALA A 953 21.14 -29.60 -41.85
CA ALA A 953 20.72 -28.20 -41.71
C ALA A 953 21.91 -27.27 -41.43
N LEU A 954 22.93 -27.77 -40.74
CA LEU A 954 24.13 -27.00 -40.35
C LEU A 954 25.33 -27.27 -41.26
N ASN A 955 25.20 -28.14 -42.26
CA ASN A 955 26.30 -28.53 -43.13
C ASN A 955 26.82 -27.32 -43.93
N GLY A 956 28.13 -27.07 -43.85
CA GLY A 956 28.79 -25.94 -44.51
C GLY A 956 28.75 -24.62 -43.73
N GLN A 957 28.14 -24.58 -42.54
CA GLN A 957 28.16 -23.41 -41.67
C GLN A 957 29.38 -23.41 -40.75
N ASN A 958 29.93 -22.23 -40.45
CA ASN A 958 30.97 -22.10 -39.43
C ASN A 958 30.32 -22.05 -38.03
N MET A 959 30.51 -23.11 -37.24
CA MET A 959 29.90 -23.24 -35.92
C MET A 959 30.41 -22.19 -34.92
N GLU A 960 31.65 -21.71 -35.07
CA GLU A 960 32.22 -20.70 -34.17
C GLU A 960 31.56 -19.31 -34.31
N SER A 961 30.96 -19.02 -35.47
CA SER A 961 30.31 -17.73 -35.74
C SER A 961 28.79 -17.72 -35.54
N MET A 962 28.17 -18.88 -35.33
CA MET A 962 26.71 -18.98 -35.22
C MET A 962 26.22 -18.72 -33.81
N THR A 963 25.07 -18.05 -33.71
CA THR A 963 24.30 -17.95 -32.47
C THR A 963 23.31 -19.11 -32.35
N ASP A 964 22.80 -19.37 -31.14
CA ASP A 964 21.78 -20.40 -30.92
C ASP A 964 20.51 -20.12 -31.71
N LYS A 965 20.14 -18.84 -31.82
CA LYS A 965 19.09 -18.37 -32.70
C LYS A 965 19.30 -18.82 -34.15
N ASP A 966 20.52 -18.70 -34.68
CA ASP A 966 20.84 -19.12 -36.05
C ASP A 966 20.68 -20.64 -36.22
N ILE A 967 21.13 -21.42 -35.22
CA ILE A 967 21.01 -22.87 -35.20
C ILE A 967 19.53 -23.29 -35.19
N ILE A 968 18.71 -22.68 -34.33
CA ILE A 968 17.27 -22.93 -34.23
C ILE A 968 16.58 -22.61 -35.56
N ILE A 969 16.89 -21.45 -36.15
CA ILE A 969 16.32 -21.02 -37.42
C ILE A 969 16.68 -22.00 -38.54
N LEU A 970 17.95 -22.34 -38.70
CA LEU A 970 18.42 -23.22 -39.77
C LEU A 970 17.80 -24.62 -39.67
N VAL A 971 17.76 -25.20 -38.46
CA VAL A 971 17.19 -26.54 -38.25
C VAL A 971 15.69 -26.55 -38.49
N GLN A 972 14.95 -25.55 -37.98
CA GLN A 972 13.50 -25.50 -38.15
C GLN A 972 13.09 -25.16 -39.58
N ASP A 973 13.81 -24.26 -40.25
CA ASP A 973 13.58 -23.96 -41.66
C ASP A 973 13.94 -25.16 -42.55
N TYR A 974 14.97 -25.93 -42.18
CA TYR A 974 15.25 -27.20 -42.84
C TYR A 974 14.08 -28.18 -42.69
N LYS A 975 13.49 -28.35 -41.50
CA LYS A 975 12.28 -29.19 -41.31
C LYS A 975 11.12 -28.69 -42.17
N LEU A 976 10.87 -27.38 -42.17
CA LEU A 976 9.77 -26.75 -42.90
C LEU A 976 9.90 -26.97 -44.42
N VAL A 977 11.06 -26.62 -44.99
CA VAL A 977 11.33 -26.71 -46.43
C VAL A 977 11.38 -28.17 -46.90
N ASN A 978 11.92 -29.08 -46.08
CA ASN A 978 12.08 -30.49 -46.46
C ASN A 978 10.90 -31.38 -46.04
N THR A 979 9.81 -30.85 -45.48
CA THR A 979 8.69 -31.66 -44.96
C THR A 979 8.20 -32.69 -45.97
N GLU A 980 7.98 -32.29 -47.22
CA GLU A 980 7.47 -33.17 -48.28
C GLU A 980 8.47 -34.27 -48.66
N ARG A 981 9.76 -33.94 -48.60
CA ARG A 981 10.86 -34.88 -48.87
C ARG A 981 11.08 -35.86 -47.72
N LEU A 982 10.92 -35.39 -46.47
CA LEU A 982 11.12 -36.20 -45.26
C LEU A 982 9.91 -37.12 -45.01
N PHE A 983 8.70 -36.69 -45.39
CA PHE A 983 7.45 -37.42 -45.20
C PHE A 983 6.75 -37.72 -46.53
N LYS A 984 7.49 -38.23 -47.53
CA LYS A 984 6.97 -38.55 -48.88
C LYS A 984 5.78 -39.52 -48.86
N SER A 985 5.76 -40.44 -47.90
CA SER A 985 4.71 -41.44 -47.72
C SER A 985 3.47 -40.91 -46.97
N SER A 986 3.49 -39.66 -46.50
CA SER A 986 2.44 -39.10 -45.65
C SER A 986 2.01 -37.69 -46.08
N PRO A 987 1.54 -37.51 -47.34
CA PRO A 987 1.20 -36.19 -47.88
C PRO A 987 0.06 -35.49 -47.14
N SER A 988 -0.89 -36.23 -46.56
CA SER A 988 -1.97 -35.67 -45.74
C SER A 988 -1.45 -34.96 -44.48
N TRP A 989 -0.29 -35.37 -43.95
CA TRP A 989 0.30 -34.79 -42.74
C TRP A 989 1.18 -33.55 -43.02
N TRP A 990 1.45 -33.21 -44.29
CA TRP A 990 2.38 -32.13 -44.61
C TRP A 990 1.97 -30.78 -44.03
N SER A 991 0.68 -30.43 -44.08
CA SER A 991 0.19 -29.16 -43.54
C SER A 991 0.45 -29.04 -42.04
N ASP A 992 0.14 -30.09 -41.28
CA ASP A 992 0.30 -30.08 -39.83
C ASP A 992 1.76 -30.18 -39.40
N LEU A 993 2.59 -30.91 -40.15
CA LEU A 993 4.04 -30.96 -39.94
C LEU A 993 4.71 -29.61 -40.21
N LYS A 994 4.29 -28.89 -41.27
CA LYS A 994 4.76 -27.52 -41.54
C LYS A 994 4.33 -26.56 -40.44
N LYS A 995 3.08 -26.63 -39.98
CA LYS A 995 2.60 -25.83 -38.83
C LYS A 995 3.37 -26.13 -37.55
N ARG A 996 3.68 -27.41 -37.28
CA ARG A 996 4.52 -27.83 -36.15
C ARG A 996 5.90 -27.18 -36.23
N ALA A 997 6.57 -27.21 -37.39
CA ALA A 997 7.88 -26.59 -37.56
C ALA A 997 7.85 -25.07 -37.27
N VAL A 998 6.83 -24.35 -37.74
CA VAL A 998 6.67 -22.90 -37.47
C VAL A 998 6.38 -22.62 -36.00
N SER A 999 5.45 -23.37 -35.40
CA SER A 999 5.09 -23.22 -33.98
C SER A 999 6.26 -23.55 -33.05
N GLU A 1000 6.99 -24.62 -33.37
CA GLU A 1000 8.16 -25.05 -32.59
C GLU A 1000 9.31 -24.07 -32.71
N LYS A 1001 9.57 -23.54 -33.91
CA LYS A 1001 10.52 -22.45 -34.12
C LYS A 1001 10.21 -21.26 -33.22
N LYS A 1002 8.94 -20.83 -33.17
CA LYS A 1002 8.53 -19.71 -32.31
C LYS A 1002 8.80 -20.00 -30.83
N ALA A 1003 8.39 -21.18 -30.34
CA ALA A 1003 8.58 -21.56 -28.94
C ALA A 1003 10.06 -21.65 -28.55
N LEU A 1004 10.93 -22.18 -29.42
CA LEU A 1004 12.36 -22.27 -29.16
C LEU A 1004 13.05 -20.90 -29.20
N LEU A 1005 12.60 -19.99 -30.08
CA LEU A 1005 13.10 -18.61 -30.10
C LEU A 1005 12.66 -17.81 -28.86
N GLU A 1006 11.46 -18.06 -28.35
CA GLU A 1006 11.02 -17.51 -27.06
C GLU A 1006 11.88 -18.06 -25.91
N LEU A 1007 12.13 -19.37 -25.89
CA LEU A 1007 13.02 -20.00 -24.89
C LEU A 1007 14.46 -19.48 -24.97
N GLU A 1008 14.95 -19.16 -26.17
CA GLU A 1008 16.27 -18.53 -26.37
C GLU A 1008 16.30 -17.09 -25.83
N ILE A 1009 15.21 -16.33 -25.99
CA ILE A 1009 15.08 -14.99 -25.40
C ILE A 1009 15.08 -15.07 -23.88
N ASP A 1010 14.46 -16.11 -23.31
CA ASP A 1010 14.40 -16.33 -21.87
C ASP A 1010 15.77 -16.72 -21.27
N GLY A 1011 16.72 -17.17 -22.09
CA GLY A 1011 18.10 -17.46 -21.68
C GLY A 1011 18.25 -18.59 -20.65
N LEU A 1012 17.27 -19.51 -20.58
CA LEU A 1012 17.27 -20.59 -19.61
C LEU A 1012 18.30 -21.68 -19.93
N GLU A 1013 18.75 -22.40 -18.90
CA GLU A 1013 19.64 -23.56 -19.02
C GLU A 1013 18.91 -24.87 -18.73
N VAL A 1014 19.40 -25.99 -19.28
CA VAL A 1014 18.98 -27.36 -18.96
C VAL A 1014 20.06 -28.05 -18.12
N ASP A 1015 19.65 -28.97 -17.24
CA ASP A 1015 20.60 -29.90 -16.65
C ASP A 1015 20.82 -31.06 -17.61
N ILE A 1016 21.99 -31.09 -18.23
CA ILE A 1016 22.39 -32.16 -19.16
C ILE A 1016 23.10 -33.32 -18.46
N LYS A 1017 23.43 -33.20 -17.17
CA LYS A 1017 24.26 -34.18 -16.45
C LYS A 1017 23.56 -35.52 -16.21
#